data_AF-A0A7V4MGG7-F1
#
_entry.id   AF-A0A7V4MGG7-F1
#
_cell.length_a   1.000
_cell.length_b   1.000
_cell.length_c   1.000
_cell.angle_alpha   90.00
_cell.angle_beta   90.00
_cell.angle_gamma   90.00
#
_symmetry.space_group_name_H-M   'P 1'
#
loop_
_entity.id
_entity.type
_entity.pdbx_description
1 polymer ?
#
loop_
_entity_poly.entity_id
_entity_poly.type
_entity_poly.pdbx_seq_one_letter_code
_entity_poly.pdbx_strand_id
1 'polypeptide(L)'
;MKQMNAIAAHETRAPRARNQSRAAAAPEQAIPSNRISPAGHSALRRWLTPATLGPQPASAFRLLPFAPFLACSLSRFPTRPVSPGRLAACLLVLAFALPARATIEADLLAGYAPSYAASVGGDANAQVIIANAVVGNNVINDQSGTGARMRLAGFHRSTNDPVNWTTTGGMVGWLANNDSRVADVVAAGAAVGADLVTYICQHSDSASIAAVAQQPGMYSAYNPSAVWSAVFAHETGGHNYGRAHNDGLLNPKTVMLHNYCGGGAAPPYLFSNPNIWFNGVQLQGTGDNCGQGALINGGDNSAPGAQTVADRRLRLLEGPQLNNVVLRWLFTNAPGTAPAGTTIPDHVAAAPAIVRGNGATFTGRALRTPGGTTGNTAANAIAAYLDLPNGLLSSRTNLTLEIWAAPRTAANWARIADFGRAVQAGDGLGAPGEYTGTPGTLAPGATTTSNNLVLTATIGTSLNQQRFQARMNGAIFTADSGLPTVAGNLHHFTLTFTAGVGDFPATGGRWQWYRDGLPIAFLDVDFLPSALQDVNNWLGRSQWSADALAANDYAEVRLSNVALTPRQVLAHYLLGPFYHPTANVTLTNSDPVGTSSFNAAGRWSSGAPPAAGQTYETHAFQLRTPEAAGNQTFAGGGLQITGGALVWKGTGSGTATVTNLSLNGGTVAHAGSGTLTLAGGLTVTTNGGTLNNVNGAVTLTANLSGSGPLHFLANATTLAGDNSAFTGPLRIGNGQPGTLVINSPARLGAPPATFQTNHLALNRGTLQTTATMALDDPHRGILLDVSGGTFNVNAGTTLTVSSPLASPNLGANIFAGSLRKAGAGTLILASSNSAFNGGVFVDTGSTSANDGAFRVASSTVLANARSPFFIRNNNSGSSTLQLEGAAGGITLPQNLSLAGRNTATAAIQNLAGTNTLSGGITVNVGGGNYWLQSDAGQLNLGGTLTSAATGTRTLTFQGAGNFNVTGVIADGAATVNVVKTGAGRMTLAGMNSYTGTTAVNGGTLLVNGLVGTGAVTVANTATLGGLGTVGGAVTVQSGGTLAPGVDGTGRLVINQALTLQTGSTTRLELNAVAPTNDVLQVGGMLTRGGALVFTNIAGTFSAGQVFPVFAANIWAGAFSSISLPALPPGLQWNTNNLWTVGTLAVAAVPPPTLNFSLSGGTLELSWSGPFKLQYQTAPRATGLDPAAWLDHPGGGASPVVVPVDPDAETRFFRLVNLP
;
A
#
# COMPACT_ATOMS: atom_id res chain seq x y z
N MET A 1 -44.25 -13.71 -32.69
CA MET A 1 -45.44 -13.41 -31.84
C MET A 1 -44.93 -12.70 -30.60
N LYS A 2 -45.49 -11.54 -30.25
CA LYS A 2 -46.42 -11.29 -29.13
C LYS A 2 -45.81 -11.52 -27.72
N GLN A 3 -45.99 -10.65 -26.72
CA GLN A 3 -46.57 -9.28 -26.67
C GLN A 3 -45.94 -8.56 -25.45
N MET A 4 -45.53 -7.30 -25.58
CA MET A 4 -46.19 -6.11 -24.98
C MET A 4 -46.60 -6.22 -23.51
N ASN A 5 -46.04 -5.34 -22.67
CA ASN A 5 -46.79 -4.18 -22.18
C ASN A 5 -45.83 -3.02 -21.78
N ALA A 6 -46.36 -1.80 -21.75
CA ALA A 6 -45.65 -0.53 -21.53
C ALA A 6 -46.66 0.58 -21.10
N ILE A 7 -46.29 1.87 -21.21
CA ILE A 7 -47.14 3.08 -20.99
C ILE A 7 -47.27 3.42 -19.47
N ALA A 8 -47.17 4.66 -18.96
CA ALA A 8 -47.11 6.04 -19.53
C ALA A 8 -46.27 6.99 -18.62
N ALA A 9 -46.03 8.29 -18.89
CA ALA A 9 -45.86 9.09 -20.12
C ALA A 9 -45.64 10.61 -19.78
N HIS A 10 -45.39 11.43 -20.81
CA HIS A 10 -45.22 12.90 -20.87
C HIS A 10 -43.85 13.47 -20.44
N GLU A 11 -43.02 14.06 -21.31
CA GLU A 11 -43.16 15.19 -22.28
C GLU A 11 -42.90 16.56 -21.62
N THR A 12 -41.93 17.38 -22.06
CA THR A 12 -41.94 18.19 -23.30
C THR A 12 -40.55 18.86 -23.50
N ARG A 13 -40.17 19.52 -24.62
CA ARG A 13 -40.47 19.43 -26.07
C ARG A 13 -39.45 20.36 -26.81
N ALA A 14 -38.93 19.97 -27.98
CA ALA A 14 -37.92 20.75 -28.77
C ALA A 14 -38.52 21.48 -30.00
N PRO A 15 -37.77 22.40 -30.68
CA PRO A 15 -37.68 22.30 -32.15
C PRO A 15 -36.42 22.90 -32.87
N ARG A 16 -35.83 22.13 -33.82
CA ARG A 16 -35.30 22.52 -35.16
C ARG A 16 -34.11 23.56 -35.24
N ALA A 17 -33.32 23.73 -36.32
CA ALA A 17 -33.30 23.12 -37.67
C ALA A 17 -31.88 23.05 -38.34
N ARG A 18 -31.65 21.97 -39.13
CA ARG A 18 -31.10 21.87 -40.52
C ARG A 18 -29.96 22.77 -41.08
N ASN A 19 -28.87 22.13 -41.56
CA ASN A 19 -28.41 21.97 -42.98
C ASN A 19 -26.99 21.34 -42.97
N GLN A 20 -26.46 20.44 -43.83
CA GLN A 20 -26.72 19.84 -45.16
C GLN A 20 -25.68 20.17 -46.25
N SER A 21 -24.67 19.30 -46.43
CA SER A 21 -24.05 18.88 -47.73
C SER A 21 -23.01 17.76 -47.45
N ARG A 22 -23.13 16.50 -47.92
CA ARG A 22 -23.03 15.94 -49.31
C ARG A 22 -21.58 15.89 -49.86
N ALA A 23 -21.09 14.80 -50.49
CA ALA A 23 -21.62 13.42 -50.62
C ALA A 23 -20.59 12.39 -51.14
N ALA A 24 -20.87 11.09 -50.89
CA ALA A 24 -20.61 9.90 -51.76
C ALA A 24 -19.15 9.53 -52.19
N ALA A 25 -18.80 8.29 -52.60
CA ALA A 25 -19.54 7.03 -52.78
C ALA A 25 -18.63 5.79 -52.47
N ALA A 26 -19.18 4.58 -52.62
CA ALA A 26 -18.50 3.26 -52.61
C ALA A 26 -18.81 2.53 -53.96
N PRO A 27 -18.53 1.22 -54.23
CA PRO A 27 -17.92 0.16 -53.41
C PRO A 27 -17.00 -0.87 -54.17
N GLU A 28 -16.72 -2.00 -53.51
CA GLU A 28 -16.52 -3.39 -54.03
C GLU A 28 -15.25 -3.92 -54.78
N GLN A 29 -14.75 -5.04 -54.20
CA GLN A 29 -14.29 -6.32 -54.80
C GLN A 29 -12.91 -6.53 -55.50
N ALA A 30 -12.54 -7.84 -55.48
CA ALA A 30 -11.52 -8.59 -56.24
C ALA A 30 -10.06 -8.71 -55.72
N ILE A 31 -9.58 -9.97 -55.77
CA ILE A 31 -8.25 -10.54 -55.42
C ILE A 31 -7.92 -11.46 -56.62
N PRO A 32 -6.72 -11.50 -57.28
CA PRO A 32 -5.50 -12.08 -56.66
C PRO A 32 -4.08 -11.68 -57.19
N SER A 33 -3.06 -12.04 -56.40
CA SER A 33 -1.66 -12.45 -56.73
C SER A 33 -0.96 -12.06 -58.05
N ASN A 34 0.28 -11.53 -57.96
CA ASN A 34 1.53 -12.33 -58.09
C ASN A 34 2.86 -11.53 -58.01
N ARG A 35 3.92 -12.15 -57.43
CA ARG A 35 5.38 -12.01 -57.71
C ARG A 35 6.07 -10.61 -57.62
N ILE A 36 7.39 -10.49 -57.43
CA ILE A 36 8.43 -11.18 -56.63
C ILE A 36 9.66 -10.22 -56.56
N SER A 37 10.56 -10.38 -55.59
CA SER A 37 11.78 -9.55 -55.40
C SER A 37 12.93 -9.85 -56.37
N PRO A 38 13.93 -8.94 -56.43
CA PRO A 38 15.33 -9.30 -56.10
C PRO A 38 15.94 -8.32 -55.08
N ALA A 39 17.11 -8.52 -54.45
CA ALA A 39 17.95 -9.68 -54.08
C ALA A 39 19.05 -9.15 -53.11
N GLY A 40 19.84 -9.92 -52.35
CA GLY A 40 19.95 -11.37 -52.14
C GLY A 40 21.23 -11.74 -51.36
N HIS A 41 21.47 -13.03 -51.13
CA HIS A 41 22.61 -13.68 -50.42
C HIS A 41 22.59 -13.63 -48.87
N SER A 42 23.02 -14.65 -48.09
CA SER A 42 23.05 -16.16 -48.14
C SER A 42 24.08 -16.66 -47.09
N ALA A 43 24.08 -17.83 -46.45
CA ALA A 43 23.16 -18.96 -46.16
C ALA A 43 23.77 -19.69 -44.90
N LEU A 44 23.51 -20.91 -44.39
CA LEU A 44 22.77 -22.16 -44.70
C LEU A 44 21.87 -22.53 -43.46
N ARG A 45 21.12 -23.63 -43.24
CA ARG A 45 21.03 -25.08 -43.63
C ARG A 45 22.08 -26.02 -42.96
N ARG A 46 21.77 -27.23 -42.45
CA ARG A 46 20.51 -28.02 -42.30
C ARG A 46 20.66 -29.16 -41.24
N TRP A 47 19.55 -29.49 -40.55
CA TRP A 47 19.08 -30.81 -40.01
C TRP A 47 20.05 -32.01 -39.76
N LEU A 48 19.89 -32.68 -38.59
CA LEU A 48 20.04 -34.14 -38.39
C LEU A 48 19.36 -34.65 -37.08
N THR A 49 18.98 -35.94 -37.03
CA THR A 49 18.26 -36.66 -35.94
C THR A 49 18.34 -38.19 -36.18
N PRO A 50 18.07 -39.12 -35.22
CA PRO A 50 18.27 -39.13 -33.75
C PRO A 50 18.97 -40.44 -33.24
N ALA A 51 18.95 -40.70 -31.91
CA ALA A 51 19.31 -41.98 -31.22
C ALA A 51 20.84 -42.35 -31.19
N THR A 52 21.40 -43.24 -30.33
CA THR A 52 20.88 -44.18 -29.28
C THR A 52 21.99 -44.54 -28.26
N LEU A 53 21.65 -45.08 -27.06
CA LEU A 53 22.52 -45.75 -26.05
C LEU A 53 23.54 -44.82 -25.32
N GLY A 54 23.94 -44.98 -24.03
CA GLY A 54 23.65 -45.96 -22.95
C GLY A 54 24.96 -46.52 -22.32
N PRO A 55 25.09 -46.86 -21.01
CA PRO A 55 24.10 -46.87 -19.92
C PRO A 55 24.58 -46.24 -18.56
N GLN A 56 23.76 -46.43 -17.52
CA GLN A 56 23.99 -46.28 -16.06
C GLN A 56 25.11 -47.23 -15.52
N PRO A 57 25.76 -47.00 -14.35
CA PRO A 57 25.08 -47.13 -13.03
C PRO A 57 25.47 -46.17 -11.89
N ALA A 58 24.56 -46.05 -10.93
CA ALA A 58 24.79 -45.48 -9.61
C ALA A 58 25.38 -46.50 -8.61
N SER A 59 25.90 -46.00 -7.49
CA SER A 59 26.13 -46.75 -6.25
C SER A 59 25.74 -45.89 -5.05
N ALA A 60 25.05 -46.47 -4.08
CA ALA A 60 24.66 -45.82 -2.82
C ALA A 60 25.57 -46.25 -1.67
N PHE A 61 25.48 -45.61 -0.49
CA PHE A 61 25.27 -46.33 0.78
C PHE A 61 24.89 -45.44 1.99
N ARG A 62 23.78 -45.82 2.62
CA ARG A 62 23.40 -45.84 4.05
C ARG A 62 23.64 -44.68 5.05
N LEU A 63 22.62 -44.58 5.91
CA LEU A 63 22.42 -43.73 7.08
C LEU A 63 23.29 -44.10 8.32
N LEU A 64 23.57 -43.07 9.15
CA LEU A 64 23.54 -43.06 10.65
C LEU A 64 24.53 -43.97 11.44
N PRO A 65 24.69 -43.82 12.79
CA PRO A 65 24.26 -42.74 13.72
C PRO A 65 25.40 -42.23 14.68
N PHE A 66 25.01 -41.43 15.69
CA PHE A 66 25.73 -41.08 16.95
C PHE A 66 26.82 -39.98 16.92
N ALA A 67 27.03 -39.42 18.12
CA ALA A 67 27.93 -38.35 18.54
C ALA A 67 28.37 -38.67 19.99
N PRO A 68 28.83 -37.72 20.84
CA PRO A 68 29.71 -36.57 20.65
C PRO A 68 30.97 -36.67 21.56
N PHE A 69 32.05 -35.92 21.30
CA PHE A 69 33.03 -35.57 22.35
C PHE A 69 33.93 -34.38 21.98
N LEU A 70 33.80 -33.27 22.72
CA LEU A 70 34.92 -32.72 23.49
C LEU A 70 34.35 -31.90 24.66
N ALA A 71 34.94 -32.04 25.84
CA ALA A 71 34.49 -31.34 27.05
C ALA A 71 35.53 -30.30 27.49
N CYS A 72 35.06 -29.22 28.12
CA CYS A 72 35.87 -28.48 29.09
C CYS A 72 35.03 -28.24 30.35
N SER A 73 35.68 -28.16 31.52
CA SER A 73 35.08 -28.53 32.79
C SER A 73 34.88 -27.36 33.76
N LEU A 74 33.74 -27.37 34.46
CA LEU A 74 33.51 -26.73 35.76
C LEU A 74 32.53 -27.61 36.56
N SER A 75 32.69 -27.70 37.89
CA SER A 75 32.27 -28.92 38.63
C SER A 75 31.66 -28.70 40.02
N ARG A 76 30.44 -29.24 40.24
CA ARG A 76 29.77 -29.56 41.54
C ARG A 76 29.50 -28.32 42.45
N PHE A 77 28.45 -28.21 43.27
CA PHE A 77 27.55 -29.17 43.95
C PHE A 77 26.07 -28.62 43.95
N PRO A 78 25.03 -29.20 44.64
CA PRO A 78 23.72 -29.33 43.97
C PRO A 78 22.43 -28.92 44.75
N THR A 79 21.29 -29.12 44.07
CA THR A 79 19.88 -29.33 44.52
C THR A 79 18.92 -28.15 44.76
N ARG A 80 17.69 -28.40 44.23
CA ARG A 80 16.38 -27.73 44.41
C ARG A 80 16.11 -26.40 43.66
N PRO A 81 14.82 -26.10 43.34
CA PRO A 81 14.48 -25.41 42.09
C PRO A 81 14.07 -23.93 42.24
N VAL A 82 14.18 -23.18 41.14
CA VAL A 82 13.68 -21.81 40.99
C VAL A 82 12.94 -21.66 39.64
N SER A 83 11.97 -20.74 39.58
CA SER A 83 10.98 -20.55 38.51
C SER A 83 11.54 -20.22 37.11
N PRO A 84 10.77 -20.47 36.02
CA PRO A 84 11.16 -20.17 34.64
C PRO A 84 11.14 -18.66 34.32
N GLY A 85 12.17 -17.95 34.80
CA GLY A 85 12.50 -16.58 34.39
C GLY A 85 14.02 -16.44 34.32
N ARG A 86 14.52 -15.78 33.27
CA ARG A 86 15.96 -15.66 32.90
C ARG A 86 16.60 -16.91 32.26
N LEU A 87 15.99 -17.40 31.18
CA LEU A 87 16.69 -18.18 30.15
C LEU A 87 16.21 -17.81 28.73
N ALA A 88 15.94 -16.51 28.54
CA ALA A 88 15.47 -15.89 27.29
C ALA A 88 16.35 -14.69 26.89
N ALA A 89 17.64 -14.76 27.22
CA ALA A 89 18.69 -13.89 26.70
C ALA A 89 19.68 -14.77 25.92
N CYS A 90 20.34 -14.19 24.91
CA CYS A 90 21.26 -14.90 24.00
C CYS A 90 20.65 -15.98 23.07
N LEU A 91 19.55 -15.66 22.35
CA LEU A 91 19.36 -16.20 20.97
C LEU A 91 18.39 -15.39 20.08
N LEU A 92 18.58 -14.08 19.93
CA LEU A 92 17.83 -13.29 18.94
C LEU A 92 18.63 -12.12 18.33
N VAL A 93 19.69 -12.44 17.58
CA VAL A 93 20.44 -11.47 16.75
C VAL A 93 20.74 -12.11 15.40
N LEU A 94 19.93 -11.81 14.37
CA LEU A 94 20.26 -11.84 12.93
C LEU A 94 19.02 -11.52 12.07
N ALA A 95 18.57 -10.27 12.12
CA ALA A 95 17.59 -9.71 11.21
C ALA A 95 17.83 -8.19 11.09
N PHE A 96 18.94 -7.80 10.45
CA PHE A 96 19.37 -6.40 10.40
C PHE A 96 18.38 -5.53 9.64
N ALA A 97 17.78 -4.57 10.34
CA ALA A 97 17.14 -3.43 9.71
C ALA A 97 18.20 -2.53 9.09
N LEU A 98 18.00 -2.12 7.83
CA LEU A 98 18.82 -1.08 7.22
C LEU A 98 18.44 0.28 7.84
N PRO A 99 19.42 1.15 8.16
CA PRO A 99 19.14 2.43 8.81
C PRO A 99 18.36 3.38 7.89
N ALA A 100 17.61 4.30 8.51
CA ALA A 100 17.15 5.50 7.81
C ALA A 100 18.39 6.27 7.33
N ARG A 101 18.62 6.30 6.02
CA ARG A 101 19.79 6.96 5.43
C ARG A 101 19.67 8.47 5.60
N ALA A 102 20.72 9.10 6.13
CA ALA A 102 20.91 10.54 5.94
C ALA A 102 20.98 10.84 4.43
N THR A 103 20.48 12.01 4.01
CA THR A 103 20.56 12.43 2.62
C THR A 103 22.03 12.69 2.28
N ILE A 104 22.59 11.89 1.37
CA ILE A 104 23.95 12.09 0.85
C ILE A 104 23.84 13.18 -0.21
N GLU A 105 23.90 14.44 0.21
CA GLU A 105 24.02 15.58 -0.69
C GLU A 105 25.49 15.82 -1.03
N ALA A 106 25.82 15.79 -2.32
CA ALA A 106 27.12 16.20 -2.85
C ALA A 106 26.97 17.52 -3.63
N ASP A 107 27.85 18.49 -3.36
CA ASP A 107 27.94 19.75 -4.08
C ASP A 107 28.75 19.54 -5.38
N LEU A 108 28.12 19.81 -6.52
CA LEU A 108 28.60 19.49 -7.88
C LEU A 108 28.99 20.75 -8.65
N LEU A 109 30.23 20.82 -9.13
CA LEU A 109 30.58 21.75 -10.22
C LEU A 109 30.32 21.08 -11.56
N ALA A 110 29.48 21.71 -12.38
CA ALA A 110 29.27 21.35 -13.77
C ALA A 110 30.21 22.12 -14.70
N GLY A 111 31.38 21.54 -14.96
CA GLY A 111 32.28 21.96 -16.03
C GLY A 111 31.78 21.50 -17.40
N TYR A 112 32.00 22.31 -18.45
CA TYR A 112 31.71 21.90 -19.83
C TYR A 112 32.56 22.63 -20.88
N ALA A 113 32.69 22.04 -22.06
CA ALA A 113 33.48 22.57 -23.16
C ALA A 113 32.77 23.73 -23.91
N PRO A 114 33.50 24.73 -24.42
CA PRO A 114 32.97 25.75 -25.33
C PRO A 114 32.23 25.19 -26.55
N SER A 115 32.73 24.10 -27.15
CA SER A 115 32.10 23.36 -28.24
C SER A 115 30.73 22.81 -27.83
N TYR A 116 30.65 22.10 -26.70
CA TYR A 116 29.37 21.60 -26.17
C TYR A 116 28.36 22.74 -25.99
N ALA A 117 28.78 23.87 -25.41
CA ALA A 117 27.93 25.06 -25.26
C ALA A 117 27.43 25.57 -26.63
N ALA A 118 28.29 25.68 -27.63
CA ALA A 118 27.88 26.06 -28.99
C ALA A 118 26.90 25.03 -29.60
N SER A 119 27.13 23.73 -29.40
CA SER A 119 26.30 22.65 -29.97
C SER A 119 24.84 22.65 -29.48
N VAL A 120 24.58 23.21 -28.30
CA VAL A 120 23.24 23.33 -27.70
C VAL A 120 22.67 24.75 -27.78
N GLY A 121 23.34 25.67 -28.48
CA GLY A 121 22.85 27.04 -28.71
C GLY A 121 23.24 28.08 -27.65
N GLY A 122 24.29 27.82 -26.86
CA GLY A 122 24.91 28.77 -25.93
C GLY A 122 25.01 28.26 -24.48
N ASP A 123 25.77 28.99 -23.66
CA ASP A 123 26.01 28.67 -22.25
C ASP A 123 24.73 28.48 -21.44
N ALA A 124 23.74 29.36 -21.61
CA ALA A 124 22.46 29.25 -20.90
C ALA A 124 21.75 27.91 -21.19
N ASN A 125 21.77 27.44 -22.44
CA ASN A 125 21.18 26.15 -22.81
C ASN A 125 21.99 24.98 -22.25
N ALA A 126 23.33 25.05 -22.28
CA ALA A 126 24.19 24.04 -21.65
C ALA A 126 23.90 23.90 -20.15
N GLN A 127 23.85 25.01 -19.43
CA GLN A 127 23.57 25.06 -17.99
C GLN A 127 22.16 24.53 -17.69
N VAL A 128 21.14 24.92 -18.46
CA VAL A 128 19.75 24.43 -18.30
C VAL A 128 19.62 22.93 -18.59
N ILE A 129 20.29 22.41 -19.62
CA ILE A 129 20.30 20.96 -19.93
C ILE A 129 20.90 20.16 -18.76
N ILE A 130 22.04 20.63 -18.23
CA ILE A 130 22.71 19.98 -17.10
C ILE A 130 21.87 20.10 -15.82
N ALA A 131 21.26 21.26 -15.56
CA ALA A 131 20.35 21.45 -14.43
C ALA A 131 19.16 20.48 -14.48
N ASN A 132 18.53 20.33 -15.65
CA ASN A 132 17.43 19.39 -15.85
C ASN A 132 17.86 17.93 -15.66
N ALA A 133 19.08 17.56 -16.10
CA ALA A 133 19.64 16.23 -15.84
C ALA A 133 19.90 15.98 -14.33
N VAL A 134 20.43 16.96 -13.60
CA VAL A 134 20.62 16.86 -12.14
C VAL A 134 19.28 16.76 -11.40
N VAL A 135 18.28 17.57 -11.78
CA VAL A 135 16.94 17.53 -11.20
C VAL A 135 16.24 16.19 -11.48
N GLY A 136 16.31 15.69 -12.71
CA GLY A 136 15.75 14.38 -13.07
C GLY A 136 16.38 13.24 -12.26
N ASN A 137 17.71 13.25 -12.12
CA ASN A 137 18.44 12.29 -11.29
C ASN A 137 18.07 12.39 -9.80
N ASN A 138 17.86 13.58 -9.25
CA ASN A 138 17.40 13.76 -7.87
C ASN A 138 15.99 13.18 -7.66
N VAL A 139 15.06 13.42 -8.58
CA VAL A 139 13.70 12.85 -8.52
C VAL A 139 13.75 11.31 -8.56
N ILE A 140 14.62 10.73 -9.39
CA ILE A 140 14.83 9.28 -9.48
C ILE A 140 15.44 8.70 -8.18
N ASN A 141 16.38 9.42 -7.55
CA ASN A 141 16.97 9.01 -6.28
C ASN A 141 16.00 9.13 -5.09
N ASP A 142 15.14 10.15 -5.09
CA ASP A 142 14.07 10.30 -4.11
C ASP A 142 13.04 9.14 -4.21
N GLN A 143 12.61 8.81 -5.44
CA GLN A 143 11.66 7.72 -5.69
C GLN A 143 12.18 6.34 -5.27
N SER A 144 13.49 6.14 -5.24
CA SER A 144 14.13 4.86 -4.90
C SER A 144 14.58 4.74 -3.45
N GLY A 145 14.61 5.83 -2.69
CA GLY A 145 15.09 5.81 -1.31
C GLY A 145 16.58 5.52 -1.18
N THR A 146 17.39 5.77 -2.23
CA THR A 146 18.85 5.78 -2.10
C THR A 146 19.28 6.87 -1.10
N GLY A 147 18.56 7.99 -1.08
CA GLY A 147 18.85 9.17 -0.28
C GLY A 147 19.97 10.03 -0.86
N ALA A 148 20.52 9.68 -2.03
CA ALA A 148 21.62 10.40 -2.65
C ALA A 148 21.09 11.55 -3.52
N ARG A 149 21.57 12.77 -3.31
CA ARG A 149 21.19 13.95 -4.08
C ARG A 149 22.43 14.72 -4.53
N MET A 150 22.32 15.38 -5.66
CA MET A 150 23.34 16.28 -6.19
C MET A 150 22.79 17.70 -6.19
N ARG A 151 23.55 18.63 -5.62
CA ARG A 151 23.26 20.06 -5.67
C ARG A 151 24.25 20.71 -6.62
N LEU A 152 23.79 21.47 -7.59
CA LEU A 152 24.70 22.26 -8.43
C LEU A 152 25.25 23.41 -7.60
N ALA A 153 26.55 23.35 -7.30
CA ALA A 153 27.30 24.37 -6.58
C ALA A 153 27.84 25.44 -7.53
N GLY A 154 28.02 25.10 -8.81
CA GLY A 154 28.36 26.06 -9.85
C GLY A 154 28.39 25.44 -11.26
N PHE A 155 28.46 26.32 -12.24
CA PHE A 155 28.71 25.99 -13.65
C PHE A 155 30.03 26.63 -14.07
N HIS A 156 30.81 25.96 -14.91
CA HIS A 156 32.04 26.52 -15.45
C HIS A 156 32.27 26.10 -16.91
N ARG A 157 32.11 27.04 -17.83
CA ARG A 157 32.59 26.88 -19.22
C ARG A 157 34.11 26.90 -19.17
N SER A 158 34.78 25.85 -19.64
CA SER A 158 36.24 25.86 -19.68
C SER A 158 36.76 26.91 -20.66
N THR A 159 37.91 27.51 -20.33
CA THR A 159 38.66 28.42 -21.22
C THR A 159 39.27 27.69 -22.42
N ASN A 160 39.48 26.37 -22.31
CA ASN A 160 39.97 25.52 -23.39
C ASN A 160 38.84 24.71 -24.03
N ASP A 161 38.98 24.40 -25.32
CA ASP A 161 38.01 23.59 -26.07
C ASP A 161 38.65 22.31 -26.63
N PRO A 162 38.63 21.18 -25.89
CA PRO A 162 39.39 19.97 -26.21
C PRO A 162 38.74 19.08 -27.28
N VAL A 163 38.15 19.68 -28.33
CA VAL A 163 37.39 18.98 -29.39
C VAL A 163 38.19 17.89 -30.11
N ASN A 164 39.52 18.06 -30.18
CA ASN A 164 40.45 17.21 -30.92
C ASN A 164 41.32 16.29 -30.04
N TRP A 165 41.07 16.21 -28.72
CA TRP A 165 41.95 15.47 -27.80
C TRP A 165 41.30 14.22 -27.20
N THR A 166 42.12 13.35 -26.61
CA THR A 166 41.82 11.94 -26.30
C THR A 166 40.55 11.71 -25.48
N THR A 167 39.98 10.50 -25.67
CA THR A 167 38.80 9.89 -25.02
C THR A 167 38.47 10.34 -23.60
N THR A 168 37.21 10.15 -23.20
CA THR A 168 36.64 10.51 -21.88
C THR A 168 37.53 10.15 -20.67
N GLY A 169 38.23 9.01 -20.71
CA GLY A 169 39.18 8.62 -19.65
C GLY A 169 40.48 9.44 -19.58
N GLY A 170 40.96 9.96 -20.71
CA GLY A 170 42.07 10.91 -20.75
C GLY A 170 41.72 12.25 -20.08
N MET A 171 40.50 12.74 -20.32
CA MET A 171 40.01 13.99 -19.71
C MET A 171 39.86 13.87 -18.18
N VAL A 172 39.39 12.72 -17.68
CA VAL A 172 39.40 12.39 -16.25
C VAL A 172 40.83 12.40 -15.70
N GLY A 173 41.80 11.85 -16.43
CA GLY A 173 43.21 11.89 -16.07
C GLY A 173 43.77 13.32 -15.98
N TRP A 174 43.35 14.23 -16.85
CA TRP A 174 43.77 15.64 -16.82
C TRP A 174 43.19 16.39 -15.62
N LEU A 175 41.89 16.21 -15.35
CA LEU A 175 41.22 16.78 -14.18
C LEU A 175 41.89 16.28 -12.88
N ALA A 176 42.15 14.97 -12.79
CA ALA A 176 42.78 14.34 -11.63
C ALA A 176 44.22 14.83 -11.36
N ASN A 177 44.96 15.21 -12.39
CA ASN A 177 46.34 15.73 -12.28
C ASN A 177 46.42 17.27 -12.31
N ASN A 178 45.29 17.98 -12.30
CA ASN A 178 45.21 19.44 -12.48
C ASN A 178 46.02 19.95 -13.71
N ASP A 179 45.90 19.21 -14.81
CA ASP A 179 46.60 19.50 -16.07
C ASP A 179 46.09 20.82 -16.68
N SER A 180 47.00 21.64 -17.23
CA SER A 180 46.72 22.99 -17.73
C SER A 180 45.63 23.06 -18.82
N ARG A 181 45.29 21.94 -19.45
CA ARG A 181 44.18 21.81 -20.41
C ARG A 181 42.80 21.93 -19.78
N VAL A 182 42.65 21.66 -18.48
CA VAL A 182 41.38 21.69 -17.73
C VAL A 182 41.52 22.25 -16.30
N ALA A 183 42.70 22.76 -15.94
CA ALA A 183 43.01 23.30 -14.61
C ALA A 183 42.10 24.48 -14.20
N ASP A 184 41.47 25.16 -15.16
CA ASP A 184 40.47 26.20 -14.91
C ASP A 184 39.15 25.62 -14.37
N VAL A 185 38.71 24.47 -14.89
CA VAL A 185 37.56 23.69 -14.36
C VAL A 185 37.87 23.20 -12.95
N VAL A 186 39.09 22.72 -12.71
CA VAL A 186 39.56 22.27 -11.39
C VAL A 186 39.60 23.43 -10.39
N ALA A 187 40.14 24.59 -10.80
CA ALA A 187 40.17 25.80 -9.98
C ALA A 187 38.77 26.33 -9.66
N ALA A 188 37.84 26.32 -10.61
CA ALA A 188 36.44 26.66 -10.38
C ALA A 188 35.76 25.69 -9.40
N GLY A 189 36.04 24.39 -9.52
CA GLY A 189 35.55 23.36 -8.59
C GLY A 189 36.03 23.58 -7.16
N ALA A 190 37.33 23.91 -7.00
CA ALA A 190 37.89 24.29 -5.71
C ALA A 190 37.30 25.60 -5.16
N ALA A 191 37.05 26.59 -6.02
CA ALA A 191 36.48 27.89 -5.61
C ALA A 191 35.04 27.81 -5.11
N VAL A 192 34.20 26.93 -5.67
CA VAL A 192 32.85 26.66 -5.15
C VAL A 192 32.82 25.61 -4.04
N GLY A 193 33.94 24.94 -3.76
CA GLY A 193 34.05 23.89 -2.75
C GLY A 193 33.36 22.58 -3.11
N ALA A 194 33.34 22.21 -4.39
CA ALA A 194 32.60 21.04 -4.89
C ALA A 194 33.18 19.70 -4.38
N ASP A 195 32.30 18.80 -3.95
CA ASP A 195 32.61 17.40 -3.60
C ASP A 195 32.85 16.53 -4.85
N LEU A 196 32.23 16.92 -5.97
CA LEU A 196 32.33 16.29 -7.29
C LEU A 196 32.42 17.36 -8.40
N VAL A 197 33.29 17.12 -9.37
CA VAL A 197 33.45 17.93 -10.58
C VAL A 197 33.15 17.04 -11.78
N THR A 198 32.16 17.44 -12.58
CA THR A 198 31.84 16.81 -13.88
C THR A 198 32.36 17.68 -15.01
N TYR A 199 32.84 17.07 -16.10
CA TYR A 199 33.19 17.77 -17.33
C TYR A 199 32.46 17.18 -18.55
N ILE A 200 31.68 18.01 -19.25
CA ILE A 200 30.99 17.59 -20.48
C ILE A 200 31.78 18.10 -21.69
N CYS A 201 32.35 17.17 -22.45
CA CYS A 201 33.11 17.44 -23.66
C CYS A 201 32.25 17.20 -24.92
N GLN A 202 32.64 17.80 -26.05
CA GLN A 202 32.09 17.43 -27.35
C GLN A 202 33.02 16.41 -28.03
N HIS A 203 32.77 15.13 -27.80
CA HIS A 203 33.39 14.03 -28.54
C HIS A 203 32.38 12.93 -28.89
N SER A 204 32.72 12.08 -29.86
CA SER A 204 31.81 11.11 -30.49
C SER A 204 32.47 9.75 -30.71
N ASP A 205 33.26 9.28 -29.75
CA ASP A 205 33.86 7.96 -29.75
C ASP A 205 32.84 6.85 -29.41
N SER A 206 33.07 5.65 -29.94
CA SER A 206 32.12 4.53 -29.94
C SER A 206 32.02 3.76 -28.62
N ALA A 207 32.55 4.31 -27.53
CA ALA A 207 32.37 3.80 -26.17
C ALA A 207 30.93 4.06 -25.70
N SER A 208 30.04 3.10 -25.96
CA SER A 208 28.58 3.28 -25.87
C SER A 208 28.11 3.86 -24.53
N ILE A 209 27.62 5.11 -24.57
CA ILE A 209 26.93 5.84 -23.48
C ILE A 209 27.64 5.85 -22.11
N ALA A 210 28.95 5.61 -22.09
CA ALA A 210 29.72 5.41 -20.87
C ALA A 210 30.25 6.73 -20.30
N ALA A 211 29.96 7.00 -19.02
CA ALA A 211 30.73 7.94 -18.23
C ALA A 211 32.08 7.31 -17.87
N VAL A 212 33.14 8.12 -17.76
CA VAL A 212 34.39 7.70 -17.10
C VAL A 212 34.63 8.62 -15.91
N ALA A 213 35.18 8.07 -14.83
CA ALA A 213 35.47 8.81 -13.61
C ALA A 213 36.75 8.29 -12.94
N GLN A 214 37.37 9.15 -12.13
CA GLN A 214 38.52 8.79 -11.32
C GLN A 214 38.05 7.90 -10.16
N GLN A 215 38.70 6.75 -9.94
CA GLN A 215 38.38 5.84 -8.84
C GLN A 215 39.56 5.67 -7.87
N PRO A 216 39.37 5.94 -6.56
CA PRO A 216 38.37 6.88 -6.01
C PRO A 216 38.71 8.31 -6.46
N GLY A 217 37.71 9.18 -6.61
CA GLY A 217 37.99 10.49 -7.19
C GLY A 217 36.90 11.54 -7.10
N MET A 218 37.36 12.75 -7.41
CA MET A 218 36.57 14.00 -7.45
C MET A 218 36.11 14.33 -8.87
N TYR A 219 36.61 13.62 -9.89
CA TYR A 219 36.47 14.02 -11.30
C TYR A 219 35.78 12.96 -12.15
N SER A 220 34.87 13.41 -13.02
CA SER A 220 34.16 12.58 -14.00
C SER A 220 33.99 13.33 -15.32
N ALA A 221 33.92 12.61 -16.44
CA ALA A 221 33.71 13.18 -17.77
C ALA A 221 32.65 12.43 -18.58
N TYR A 222 31.97 13.16 -19.47
CA TYR A 222 30.80 12.70 -20.23
C TYR A 222 30.81 13.30 -21.64
N ASN A 223 30.30 12.55 -22.61
CA ASN A 223 29.97 13.07 -23.94
C ASN A 223 28.55 13.69 -23.96
N PRO A 224 28.16 14.45 -25.01
CA PRO A 224 26.92 15.24 -24.99
C PRO A 224 25.64 14.40 -24.94
N SER A 225 25.67 13.19 -25.49
CA SER A 225 24.51 12.28 -25.54
C SER A 225 24.29 11.52 -24.23
N ALA A 226 25.33 11.32 -23.41
CA ALA A 226 25.19 10.65 -22.12
C ALA A 226 24.42 11.49 -21.08
N VAL A 227 24.48 12.84 -21.16
CA VAL A 227 23.98 13.78 -20.13
C VAL A 227 22.54 13.50 -19.67
N TRP A 228 21.65 13.09 -20.59
CA TRP A 228 20.24 12.77 -20.28
C TRP A 228 19.98 11.33 -19.77
N SER A 229 20.92 10.41 -19.98
CA SER A 229 20.75 8.96 -19.68
C SER A 229 21.62 8.47 -18.51
N ALA A 230 22.59 9.29 -18.13
CA ALA A 230 23.47 9.10 -16.99
C ALA A 230 22.81 9.61 -15.71
N VAL A 231 22.66 8.71 -14.73
CA VAL A 231 23.02 9.10 -13.36
C VAL A 231 24.53 9.41 -13.40
N PHE A 232 25.01 10.41 -12.64
CA PHE A 232 26.43 10.79 -12.55
C PHE A 232 27.32 9.73 -11.85
N ALA A 233 27.04 8.44 -12.10
CA ALA A 233 27.74 7.25 -11.63
C ALA A 233 27.19 6.00 -12.35
N HIS A 234 27.92 5.46 -13.33
CA HIS A 234 28.07 4.02 -13.63
C HIS A 234 29.04 3.81 -14.81
N GLU A 235 29.93 2.81 -14.73
CA GLU A 235 30.74 2.34 -15.86
C GLU A 235 30.05 1.15 -16.56
N THR A 236 30.11 1.04 -17.89
CA THR A 236 29.47 -0.09 -18.62
C THR A 236 30.50 -1.11 -19.12
N GLY A 237 30.80 -2.12 -18.31
CA GLY A 237 31.54 -3.31 -18.77
C GLY A 237 31.91 -4.32 -17.68
N GLY A 238 31.50 -5.58 -17.84
CA GLY A 238 31.99 -6.72 -17.06
C GLY A 238 31.12 -7.14 -15.87
N HIS A 239 30.87 -8.44 -15.73
CA HIS A 239 30.17 -9.04 -14.59
C HIS A 239 31.14 -9.73 -13.64
N ASN A 240 30.95 -9.57 -12.33
CA ASN A 240 30.65 -10.70 -11.42
C ASN A 240 30.40 -10.23 -9.98
N TYR A 241 29.19 -10.52 -9.48
CA TYR A 241 28.74 -10.74 -8.09
C TYR A 241 27.35 -10.11 -7.81
N GLY A 242 26.29 -10.91 -7.87
CA GLY A 242 25.19 -10.76 -6.89
C GLY A 242 23.74 -10.57 -7.35
N ARG A 243 23.41 -10.05 -8.55
CA ARG A 243 22.02 -10.00 -9.07
C ARG A 243 21.92 -9.75 -10.58
N ALA A 244 20.78 -10.09 -11.18
CA ALA A 244 20.49 -9.91 -12.61
C ALA A 244 19.78 -8.58 -12.91
N HIS A 245 19.93 -8.07 -14.13
CA HIS A 245 19.54 -6.71 -14.54
C HIS A 245 18.10 -6.57 -15.08
N ASN A 246 17.23 -7.56 -14.90
CA ASN A 246 15.89 -7.57 -15.52
C ASN A 246 14.82 -6.78 -14.72
N ASP A 247 15.09 -6.41 -13.47
CA ASP A 247 14.09 -5.89 -12.52
C ASP A 247 14.06 -4.33 -12.52
N GLY A 248 13.82 -3.73 -13.69
CA GLY A 248 13.91 -2.28 -13.96
C GLY A 248 12.93 -1.34 -13.23
N LEU A 249 12.35 -1.78 -12.11
CA LEU A 249 11.37 -1.05 -11.29
C LEU A 249 11.76 -0.93 -9.80
N LEU A 250 12.90 -1.50 -9.38
CA LEU A 250 13.27 -1.57 -7.95
C LEU A 250 14.64 -0.97 -7.58
N ASN A 251 15.48 -0.60 -8.55
CA ASN A 251 16.75 0.13 -8.31
C ASN A 251 17.12 0.98 -9.55
N PRO A 252 17.07 2.33 -9.48
CA PRO A 252 17.89 3.17 -10.32
C PRO A 252 19.35 3.16 -9.83
N LYS A 253 20.24 3.67 -10.67
CA LYS A 253 21.70 3.62 -10.48
C LYS A 253 22.10 4.53 -9.31
N THR A 254 23.00 4.09 -8.44
CA THR A 254 23.48 4.85 -7.27
C THR A 254 24.64 5.78 -7.61
N VAL A 255 24.72 6.93 -6.93
CA VAL A 255 25.93 7.77 -6.82
C VAL A 255 27.17 6.93 -6.44
N MET A 256 28.37 7.40 -6.84
CA MET A 256 29.69 6.80 -6.56
C MET A 256 29.91 6.51 -5.07
N LEU A 257 29.51 5.32 -4.63
CA LEU A 257 29.57 4.85 -3.24
C LEU A 257 30.02 3.38 -3.12
N HIS A 258 30.31 2.71 -4.24
CA HIS A 258 30.89 1.36 -4.26
C HIS A 258 32.34 1.42 -4.74
N ASN A 259 33.21 0.68 -4.05
CA ASN A 259 34.62 0.49 -4.39
C ASN A 259 34.75 -0.76 -5.26
N TYR A 260 35.44 -0.69 -6.41
CA TYR A 260 35.69 -1.84 -7.27
C TYR A 260 37.18 -2.20 -7.31
N CYS A 261 37.50 -3.42 -6.87
CA CYS A 261 38.87 -3.93 -6.86
C CYS A 261 39.28 -4.49 -8.25
N GLY A 262 39.44 -3.61 -9.23
CA GLY A 262 40.15 -3.91 -10.47
C GLY A 262 41.66 -4.01 -10.21
N GLY A 263 42.27 -5.17 -10.48
CA GLY A 263 43.67 -5.42 -10.14
C GLY A 263 44.66 -4.65 -11.03
N GLY A 264 45.78 -4.16 -10.45
CA GLY A 264 46.81 -3.48 -11.22
C GLY A 264 48.14 -3.13 -10.52
N ALA A 265 48.13 -2.51 -9.32
CA ALA A 265 49.33 -1.90 -8.72
C ALA A 265 49.38 -2.07 -7.19
N ALA A 266 50.54 -2.46 -6.64
CA ALA A 266 50.71 -3.02 -5.29
C ALA A 266 50.24 -2.15 -4.08
N PRO A 267 50.00 -2.76 -2.90
CA PRO A 267 49.52 -2.07 -1.68
C PRO A 267 50.53 -1.04 -1.11
N PRO A 268 50.12 -0.14 -0.18
CA PRO A 268 48.82 -0.07 0.52
C PRO A 268 47.72 0.68 -0.25
N TYR A 269 46.49 0.22 -0.08
CA TYR A 269 45.31 0.69 -0.83
C TYR A 269 44.35 1.51 0.07
N LEU A 270 44.31 2.83 -0.10
CA LEU A 270 43.42 3.74 0.65
C LEU A 270 42.30 4.24 -0.26
N PHE A 271 41.08 3.70 -0.12
CA PHE A 271 40.02 3.91 -1.13
C PHE A 271 38.69 4.45 -0.59
N SER A 272 38.52 5.78 -0.73
CA SER A 272 37.24 6.51 -0.72
C SER A 272 37.46 7.98 -1.17
N ASN A 273 36.40 8.71 -1.53
CA ASN A 273 36.49 10.17 -1.71
C ASN A 273 36.43 10.85 -0.32
N PRO A 274 37.44 11.63 0.10
CA PRO A 274 37.52 12.20 1.44
C PRO A 274 36.44 13.26 1.75
N ASN A 275 35.74 13.77 0.74
CA ASN A 275 34.64 14.72 0.92
C ASN A 275 33.27 14.07 1.14
N ILE A 276 33.12 12.74 1.01
CA ILE A 276 31.82 12.05 1.12
C ILE A 276 31.63 11.42 2.52
N TRP A 277 30.53 11.79 3.17
CA TRP A 277 30.19 11.43 4.56
C TRP A 277 28.83 10.73 4.65
N PHE A 278 28.73 9.72 5.51
CA PHE A 278 27.49 8.99 5.78
C PHE A 278 27.29 8.82 7.30
N ASN A 279 26.15 9.28 7.82
CA ASN A 279 25.81 9.21 9.26
C ASN A 279 26.92 9.75 10.21
N GLY A 280 27.65 10.79 9.80
CA GLY A 280 28.76 11.37 10.57
C GLY A 280 30.09 10.62 10.49
N VAL A 281 30.12 9.48 9.80
CA VAL A 281 31.34 8.72 9.48
C VAL A 281 31.81 9.13 8.08
N GLN A 282 33.09 9.51 7.95
CA GLN A 282 33.72 9.63 6.64
C GLN A 282 33.73 8.23 6.03
N LEU A 283 33.26 8.06 4.79
CA LEU A 283 33.45 6.77 4.14
C LEU A 283 34.96 6.56 4.00
N GLN A 284 35.50 5.50 4.60
CA GLN A 284 36.89 5.08 4.53
C GLN A 284 36.93 3.56 4.38
N GLY A 285 37.63 3.06 3.37
CA GLY A 285 38.01 1.65 3.31
C GLY A 285 39.09 1.36 4.35
N THR A 286 38.90 0.34 5.19
CA THR A 286 39.78 0.01 6.32
C THR A 286 41.15 -0.60 5.93
N GLY A 287 41.57 -0.49 4.67
CA GLY A 287 42.84 -1.00 4.14
C GLY A 287 42.96 -2.53 4.00
N ASP A 288 42.32 -3.29 4.89
CA ASP A 288 42.59 -4.73 5.06
C ASP A 288 41.67 -5.68 4.28
N ASN A 289 42.31 -6.71 3.71
CA ASN A 289 41.74 -8.01 3.30
C ASN A 289 40.57 -8.04 2.31
N CYS A 290 40.89 -7.88 1.02
CA CYS A 290 40.06 -8.42 -0.08
C CYS A 290 40.19 -9.95 -0.19
N GLY A 291 39.85 -10.70 0.86
CA GLY A 291 40.01 -12.14 0.93
C GLY A 291 39.09 -12.82 1.93
N GLN A 292 38.32 -13.80 1.44
CA GLN A 292 37.29 -14.58 2.15
C GLN A 292 36.03 -13.79 2.56
N GLY A 293 34.87 -14.44 2.40
CA GLY A 293 33.57 -13.78 2.49
C GLY A 293 32.98 -13.77 3.89
N ALA A 294 32.87 -12.58 4.48
CA ALA A 294 31.99 -12.29 5.60
C ALA A 294 31.25 -10.97 5.36
N LEU A 295 30.01 -10.86 5.84
CA LEU A 295 29.27 -9.59 5.80
C LEU A 295 29.87 -8.65 6.84
N ILE A 296 30.51 -7.56 6.39
CA ILE A 296 30.99 -6.51 7.29
C ILE A 296 29.79 -5.84 7.96
N ASN A 297 29.75 -5.93 9.28
CA ASN A 297 28.69 -5.41 10.11
C ASN A 297 28.91 -3.92 10.44
N GLY A 298 27.84 -3.17 10.67
CA GLY A 298 27.92 -1.74 11.02
C GLY A 298 28.16 -1.51 12.51
N GLY A 299 29.34 -0.97 12.86
CA GLY A 299 29.80 -0.68 14.23
C GLY A 299 31.27 -1.11 14.39
N ASP A 300 32.12 -0.43 15.16
CA ASP A 300 31.86 0.56 16.21
C ASP A 300 32.95 1.67 16.25
N ASN A 301 32.68 2.80 16.90
CA ASN A 301 33.61 3.92 17.08
C ASN A 301 34.49 3.74 18.34
N SER A 302 35.66 3.10 18.19
CA SER A 302 36.61 2.88 19.30
C SER A 302 37.77 3.89 19.37
N ALA A 303 37.66 5.05 18.70
CA ALA A 303 38.69 6.08 18.66
C ALA A 303 38.17 7.48 19.10
N PRO A 304 38.70 8.10 20.17
CA PRO A 304 38.21 9.39 20.70
C PRO A 304 38.31 10.63 19.78
N GLY A 305 38.80 10.49 18.54
CA GLY A 305 38.92 11.60 17.58
C GLY A 305 37.74 11.78 16.62
N ALA A 306 36.93 10.73 16.38
CA ALA A 306 35.98 10.69 15.27
C ALA A 306 34.83 11.72 15.38
N GLN A 307 34.37 12.04 16.60
CA GLN A 307 33.36 13.08 16.84
C GLN A 307 33.79 14.49 16.39
N THR A 308 35.09 14.74 16.16
CA THR A 308 35.61 16.10 15.89
C THR A 308 35.61 16.53 14.41
N VAL A 309 35.01 15.74 13.52
CA VAL A 309 35.03 16.01 12.07
C VAL A 309 33.64 16.11 11.44
N ALA A 310 32.66 15.33 11.91
CA ALA A 310 31.25 15.47 11.50
C ALA A 310 30.71 16.90 11.73
N ASP A 311 31.00 17.50 12.88
CA ASP A 311 30.61 18.88 13.22
C ASP A 311 31.58 19.95 12.68
N ARG A 312 32.74 19.56 12.11
CA ARG A 312 33.74 20.52 11.58
C ARG A 312 33.33 21.12 10.24
N ARG A 313 32.39 20.50 9.53
CA ARG A 313 31.64 21.09 8.42
C ARG A 313 30.17 21.30 8.82
N LEU A 314 29.95 22.19 9.81
CA LEU A 314 28.73 22.98 9.83
C LEU A 314 28.55 23.60 8.43
N ARG A 315 27.59 23.10 7.63
CA ARG A 315 27.05 23.91 6.54
C ARG A 315 26.56 25.19 7.18
N LEU A 316 27.06 26.33 6.70
CA LEU A 316 26.83 27.63 7.31
C LEU A 316 25.36 28.04 7.09
N LEU A 317 24.46 27.51 7.92
CA LEU A 317 23.10 27.99 8.07
C LEU A 317 23.19 29.36 8.75
N GLU A 318 23.22 30.40 7.93
CA GLU A 318 22.96 31.76 8.38
C GLU A 318 21.52 31.82 8.92
N GLY A 319 21.35 32.30 10.15
CA GLY A 319 20.02 32.51 10.72
C GLY A 319 19.25 33.60 9.94
N PRO A 320 17.90 33.59 9.97
CA PRO A 320 17.11 34.58 9.25
C PRO A 320 17.42 36.01 9.72
N GLN A 321 17.77 36.88 8.77
CA GLN A 321 18.24 38.25 8.99
C GLN A 321 17.09 39.26 9.04
N LEU A 322 16.14 39.02 9.94
CA LEU A 322 14.92 39.84 10.09
C LEU A 322 15.20 41.26 10.56
N ASN A 323 16.36 41.51 11.17
CA ASN A 323 16.89 42.83 11.51
C ASN A 323 17.09 43.73 10.28
N ASN A 324 17.20 43.16 9.07
CA ASN A 324 17.30 43.92 7.83
C ASN A 324 15.93 44.25 7.20
N VAL A 325 14.83 43.69 7.71
CA VAL A 325 13.46 43.95 7.23
C VAL A 325 13.02 45.32 7.73
N VAL A 326 12.70 46.22 6.80
CA VAL A 326 12.36 47.63 7.06
C VAL A 326 10.87 47.95 6.82
N LEU A 327 10.12 47.09 6.15
CA LEU A 327 8.65 47.12 6.05
C LEU A 327 8.10 45.69 6.12
N ARG A 328 6.97 45.50 6.82
CA ARG A 328 6.40 44.17 7.09
C ARG A 328 4.89 44.19 7.30
N TRP A 329 4.14 43.61 6.36
CA TRP A 329 2.69 43.45 6.46
C TRP A 329 2.30 42.00 6.73
N LEU A 330 1.52 41.78 7.79
CA LEU A 330 1.00 40.48 8.21
C LEU A 330 -0.52 40.45 8.01
N PHE A 331 -1.04 39.43 7.31
CA PHE A 331 -2.46 39.31 6.97
C PHE A 331 -3.18 38.26 7.86
N THR A 332 -2.80 38.19 9.13
CA THR A 332 -3.22 37.19 10.13
C THR A 332 -4.47 37.59 10.92
N ASN A 333 -5.19 38.62 10.49
CA ASN A 333 -6.43 39.06 11.13
C ASN A 333 -7.47 37.93 11.15
N ALA A 334 -8.34 37.93 12.16
CA ALA A 334 -9.35 36.90 12.35
C ALA A 334 -10.26 36.72 11.11
N PRO A 335 -10.79 35.49 10.85
CA PRO A 335 -11.61 35.23 9.66
C PRO A 335 -12.81 36.18 9.55
N GLY A 336 -12.98 36.84 8.40
CA GLY A 336 -14.02 37.84 8.21
C GLY A 336 -13.90 38.63 6.90
N THR A 337 -14.81 39.58 6.67
CA THR A 337 -14.76 40.49 5.52
C THR A 337 -13.70 41.57 5.69
N ALA A 338 -13.03 41.95 4.59
CA ALA A 338 -12.13 43.11 4.53
C ALA A 338 -12.67 44.10 3.47
N PRO A 339 -13.50 45.09 3.86
CA PRO A 339 -14.04 46.10 2.95
C PRO A 339 -12.96 46.99 2.31
N ALA A 340 -13.31 47.67 1.22
CA ALA A 340 -12.48 48.74 0.65
C ALA A 340 -12.15 49.80 1.72
N GLY A 341 -10.90 50.25 1.76
CA GLY A 341 -10.37 51.15 2.78
C GLY A 341 -9.85 50.47 4.05
N THR A 342 -9.97 49.13 4.18
CA THR A 342 -9.34 48.39 5.29
C THR A 342 -7.83 48.59 5.24
N THR A 343 -7.24 49.11 6.32
CA THR A 343 -5.79 49.25 6.47
C THR A 343 -5.19 48.02 7.17
N ILE A 344 -4.03 47.59 6.68
CA ILE A 344 -3.19 46.56 7.30
C ILE A 344 -1.92 47.27 7.79
N PRO A 345 -1.63 47.27 9.10
CA PRO A 345 -0.47 47.95 9.62
C PRO A 345 0.83 47.31 9.12
N ASP A 346 1.84 48.15 8.90
CA ASP A 346 3.22 47.73 8.84
C ASP A 346 3.78 47.60 10.26
N HIS A 347 4.39 46.46 10.56
CA HIS A 347 4.93 46.12 11.87
C HIS A 347 6.34 46.67 12.14
N VAL A 348 6.94 47.44 11.21
CA VAL A 348 8.31 47.99 11.37
C VAL A 348 8.36 49.53 11.35
N ALA A 349 7.86 50.18 10.30
CA ALA A 349 8.00 51.63 10.08
C ALA A 349 6.65 52.37 9.90
N ALA A 350 5.54 51.75 10.29
CA ALA A 350 4.19 52.30 10.31
C ALA A 350 3.63 52.80 8.95
N ALA A 351 4.10 52.26 7.82
CA ALA A 351 3.57 52.57 6.49
C ALA A 351 2.51 51.51 6.04
N PRO A 352 1.19 51.74 6.22
CA PRO A 352 0.18 50.68 6.04
C PRO A 352 -0.06 50.29 4.59
N ALA A 353 -0.43 49.03 4.37
CA ALA A 353 -1.04 48.55 3.14
C ALA A 353 -2.56 48.78 3.21
N ILE A 354 -3.22 48.99 2.06
CA ILE A 354 -4.66 49.31 2.01
C ILE A 354 -5.39 48.36 1.06
N VAL A 355 -6.53 47.82 1.49
CA VAL A 355 -7.45 47.08 0.63
C VAL A 355 -8.21 48.06 -0.25
N ARG A 356 -8.10 47.91 -1.56
CA ARG A 356 -8.92 48.61 -2.56
C ARG A 356 -9.90 47.62 -3.18
N GLY A 357 -11.05 48.09 -3.67
CA GLY A 357 -12.06 47.24 -4.31
C GLY A 357 -12.82 46.29 -3.36
N ASN A 358 -13.66 45.44 -3.96
CA ASN A 358 -14.69 44.67 -3.25
C ASN A 358 -14.36 43.19 -3.06
N GLY A 359 -14.89 42.60 -1.99
CA GLY A 359 -14.94 41.14 -1.81
C GLY A 359 -13.68 40.49 -1.24
N ALA A 360 -12.73 41.25 -0.70
CA ALA A 360 -11.63 40.67 0.06
C ALA A 360 -12.12 40.09 1.40
N THR A 361 -11.44 39.02 1.84
CA THR A 361 -11.73 38.35 3.11
C THR A 361 -10.45 37.97 3.83
N PHE A 362 -10.40 38.20 5.14
CA PHE A 362 -9.38 37.57 5.99
C PHE A 362 -9.78 36.11 6.23
N THR A 363 -8.78 35.23 6.21
CA THR A 363 -8.94 33.77 6.39
C THR A 363 -8.44 33.29 7.76
N GLY A 364 -8.03 34.21 8.65
CA GLY A 364 -7.27 33.89 9.86
C GLY A 364 -5.77 33.71 9.63
N ARG A 365 -5.33 33.49 8.39
CA ARG A 365 -3.91 33.29 8.01
C ARG A 365 -3.52 33.93 6.68
N ALA A 366 -4.38 34.74 6.08
CA ALA A 366 -4.13 35.44 4.82
C ALA A 366 -5.27 36.41 4.51
N LEU A 367 -4.99 37.46 3.76
CA LEU A 367 -6.00 38.23 3.04
C LEU A 367 -6.21 37.59 1.66
N ARG A 368 -7.43 37.12 1.40
CA ARG A 368 -7.87 36.62 0.10
C ARG A 368 -8.36 37.77 -0.76
N THR A 369 -7.77 37.97 -1.93
CA THR A 369 -8.38 38.72 -3.04
C THR A 369 -9.32 37.79 -3.83
N PRO A 370 -10.48 38.25 -4.29
CA PRO A 370 -11.44 37.38 -4.99
C PRO A 370 -11.15 37.24 -6.49
N GLY A 371 -10.40 38.17 -7.09
CA GLY A 371 -10.23 38.27 -8.55
C GLY A 371 -11.55 38.47 -9.31
N GLY A 372 -11.55 38.16 -10.61
CA GLY A 372 -12.77 38.06 -11.42
C GLY A 372 -13.21 39.33 -12.16
N THR A 373 -12.68 40.51 -11.84
CA THR A 373 -12.75 41.70 -12.71
C THR A 373 -11.41 41.93 -13.43
N THR A 374 -11.37 42.84 -14.40
CA THR A 374 -10.12 43.37 -14.96
C THR A 374 -9.78 44.73 -14.35
N GLY A 375 -8.58 45.24 -14.63
CA GLY A 375 -8.18 46.58 -14.19
C GLY A 375 -9.01 47.73 -14.80
N ASN A 376 -9.75 47.48 -15.88
CA ASN A 376 -10.68 48.44 -16.52
C ASN A 376 -12.08 48.42 -15.87
N THR A 377 -12.12 48.51 -14.54
CA THR A 377 -13.37 48.53 -13.76
C THR A 377 -13.36 49.76 -12.85
N ALA A 378 -14.50 50.44 -12.70
CA ALA A 378 -14.63 51.56 -11.76
C ALA A 378 -14.39 51.10 -10.31
N ALA A 379 -13.80 51.93 -9.46
CA ALA A 379 -13.32 51.51 -8.13
C ALA A 379 -14.45 50.99 -7.21
N ASN A 380 -15.68 51.46 -7.40
CA ASN A 380 -16.86 50.98 -6.65
C ASN A 380 -17.29 49.55 -7.02
N ALA A 381 -16.76 48.97 -8.11
CA ALA A 381 -17.14 47.67 -8.64
C ALA A 381 -15.95 46.73 -8.90
N ILE A 382 -14.71 47.22 -8.86
CA ILE A 382 -13.50 46.40 -9.07
C ILE A 382 -13.35 45.34 -7.96
N ALA A 383 -12.88 44.15 -8.34
CA ALA A 383 -12.47 43.12 -7.39
C ALA A 383 -11.35 43.63 -6.49
N ALA A 384 -11.27 43.11 -5.26
CA ALA A 384 -10.32 43.63 -4.30
C ALA A 384 -8.86 43.29 -4.64
N TYR A 385 -7.97 44.26 -4.38
CA TYR A 385 -6.52 44.17 -4.49
C TYR A 385 -5.86 44.92 -3.33
N LEU A 386 -4.56 44.69 -3.10
CA LEU A 386 -3.78 45.43 -2.09
C LEU A 386 -2.96 46.54 -2.75
N ASP A 387 -2.88 47.66 -2.05
CA ASP A 387 -2.19 48.88 -2.45
C ASP A 387 -1.16 49.23 -1.37
N LEU A 388 0.12 49.28 -1.75
CA LEU A 388 1.26 49.51 -0.87
C LEU A 388 1.75 50.97 -0.99
N PRO A 389 2.46 51.49 0.03
CA PRO A 389 3.01 52.85 0.00
C PRO A 389 3.90 53.15 -1.20
N ASN A 390 3.87 54.40 -1.68
CA ASN A 390 4.71 54.88 -2.78
C ASN A 390 6.19 55.01 -2.37
N GLY A 391 7.12 54.86 -3.31
CA GLY A 391 8.57 54.88 -3.02
C GLY A 391 9.15 53.57 -2.45
N LEU A 392 8.39 52.48 -2.53
CA LEU A 392 8.69 51.16 -1.97
C LEU A 392 10.05 50.58 -2.43
N LEU A 393 10.35 50.65 -3.72
CA LEU A 393 11.60 50.21 -4.33
C LEU A 393 12.58 51.38 -4.54
N SER A 394 12.09 52.54 -4.95
CA SER A 394 12.94 53.65 -5.41
C SER A 394 13.75 54.30 -4.28
N SER A 395 13.31 54.18 -3.03
CA SER A 395 14.06 54.67 -1.87
C SER A 395 15.24 53.76 -1.44
N ARG A 396 15.64 52.75 -2.24
CA ARG A 396 16.57 51.68 -1.82
C ARG A 396 17.64 51.38 -2.86
N THR A 397 18.90 51.28 -2.41
CA THR A 397 20.06 50.95 -3.27
C THR A 397 20.19 49.44 -3.51
N ASN A 398 20.05 48.65 -2.45
CA ASN A 398 19.94 47.19 -2.49
C ASN A 398 18.70 46.80 -1.70
N LEU A 399 17.96 45.79 -2.11
CA LEU A 399 16.73 45.38 -1.43
C LEU A 399 16.41 43.91 -1.58
N THR A 400 15.52 43.41 -0.72
CA THR A 400 14.87 42.10 -0.90
C THR A 400 13.39 42.22 -0.62
N LEU A 401 12.56 41.99 -1.64
CA LEU A 401 11.11 41.87 -1.53
C LEU A 401 10.75 40.38 -1.34
N GLU A 402 10.02 40.05 -0.28
CA GLU A 402 9.52 38.70 0.00
C GLU A 402 7.99 38.72 0.06
N ILE A 403 7.34 37.84 -0.68
CA ILE A 403 5.88 37.71 -0.75
C ILE A 403 5.50 36.25 -0.55
N TRP A 404 4.73 35.95 0.49
CA TRP A 404 4.06 34.65 0.65
C TRP A 404 2.64 34.75 0.10
N ALA A 405 2.37 34.08 -1.02
CA ALA A 405 1.09 34.13 -1.72
C ALA A 405 0.65 32.74 -2.22
N ALA A 406 -0.66 32.48 -2.22
CA ALA A 406 -1.27 31.26 -2.75
C ALA A 406 -2.23 31.56 -3.91
N PRO A 407 -1.80 31.40 -5.18
CA PRO A 407 -2.66 31.63 -6.34
C PRO A 407 -3.86 30.67 -6.37
N ARG A 408 -5.08 31.19 -6.50
CA ARG A 408 -6.33 30.40 -6.42
C ARG A 408 -6.88 29.99 -7.79
N THR A 409 -6.68 30.80 -8.82
CA THR A 409 -7.28 30.62 -10.15
C THR A 409 -6.34 31.08 -11.25
N ALA A 410 -6.33 30.38 -12.38
CA ALA A 410 -5.52 30.73 -13.55
C ALA A 410 -6.15 31.86 -14.41
N ALA A 411 -6.36 33.03 -13.82
CA ALA A 411 -7.00 34.18 -14.46
C ALA A 411 -6.03 34.92 -15.40
N ASN A 412 -6.54 35.46 -16.52
CA ASN A 412 -5.71 35.96 -17.63
C ASN A 412 -4.69 37.04 -17.22
N TRP A 413 -3.39 36.71 -17.29
CA TRP A 413 -2.26 37.59 -16.92
C TRP A 413 -2.31 38.14 -15.48
N ALA A 414 -2.94 37.38 -14.56
CA ALA A 414 -3.01 37.70 -13.14
C ALA A 414 -1.64 37.97 -12.51
N ARG A 415 -1.58 38.90 -11.55
CA ARG A 415 -0.35 39.35 -10.88
C ARG A 415 -0.19 38.77 -9.47
N ILE A 416 1.04 38.46 -9.08
CA ILE A 416 1.45 38.43 -7.66
C ILE A 416 1.71 39.87 -7.21
N ALA A 417 2.52 40.61 -7.97
CA ALA A 417 2.85 42.02 -7.77
C ALA A 417 3.06 42.75 -9.11
N ASP A 418 2.73 44.05 -9.16
CA ASP A 418 3.00 44.95 -10.29
C ASP A 418 3.23 46.36 -9.72
N PHE A 419 4.50 46.80 -9.67
CA PHE A 419 4.96 48.01 -8.97
C PHE A 419 5.55 49.01 -9.97
N GLY A 420 5.01 50.23 -10.09
CA GLY A 420 5.52 51.22 -11.05
C GLY A 420 4.53 52.33 -11.42
N ARG A 421 4.63 52.83 -12.66
CA ARG A 421 3.84 53.98 -13.15
C ARG A 421 3.07 53.72 -14.44
N ALA A 422 1.79 54.11 -14.46
CA ALA A 422 1.02 54.17 -15.70
C ALA A 422 1.50 55.30 -16.64
N VAL A 423 1.36 55.10 -17.95
CA VAL A 423 1.63 56.13 -18.97
C VAL A 423 0.55 57.22 -18.95
N GLN A 424 -0.67 56.84 -18.57
CA GLN A 424 -1.82 57.70 -18.40
C GLN A 424 -1.62 58.66 -17.20
N ALA A 425 -2.48 59.68 -17.07
CA ALA A 425 -2.34 60.69 -16.01
C ALA A 425 -2.65 60.16 -14.59
N GLY A 426 -3.24 58.97 -14.45
CA GLY A 426 -3.75 58.44 -13.19
C GLY A 426 -5.25 58.69 -13.04
N ASP A 427 -5.75 58.68 -11.80
CA ASP A 427 -7.12 59.15 -11.46
C ASP A 427 -7.18 60.64 -11.10
N GLY A 428 -6.02 61.32 -11.05
CA GLY A 428 -5.91 62.74 -10.71
C GLY A 428 -5.94 63.05 -9.21
N LEU A 429 -5.94 62.04 -8.34
CA LEU A 429 -5.98 62.18 -6.88
C LEU A 429 -4.63 61.92 -6.19
N GLY A 430 -3.68 61.32 -6.92
CA GLY A 430 -2.32 61.02 -6.45
C GLY A 430 -1.22 61.68 -7.30
N ALA A 431 -0.03 61.08 -7.30
CA ALA A 431 1.08 61.44 -8.17
C ALA A 431 0.74 61.23 -9.67
N PRO A 432 1.48 61.85 -10.61
CA PRO A 432 1.22 61.68 -12.04
C PRO A 432 1.30 60.20 -12.45
N GLY A 433 0.19 59.61 -12.92
CA GLY A 433 0.12 58.20 -13.30
C GLY A 433 -0.21 57.23 -12.15
N GLU A 434 -0.61 57.72 -10.97
CA GLU A 434 -1.14 56.94 -9.85
C GLU A 434 -2.66 56.73 -9.97
N TYR A 435 -3.13 55.52 -9.67
CA TYR A 435 -4.56 55.22 -9.49
C TYR A 435 -4.82 54.81 -8.05
N THR A 436 -5.11 55.80 -7.19
CA THR A 436 -5.36 55.69 -5.75
C THR A 436 -6.45 54.68 -5.37
N GLY A 437 -7.32 54.31 -6.32
CA GLY A 437 -8.45 53.39 -6.08
C GLY A 437 -9.54 54.01 -5.20
N THR A 438 -9.59 55.33 -5.11
CA THR A 438 -10.59 56.07 -4.32
C THR A 438 -12.01 55.78 -4.82
N PRO A 439 -12.98 55.51 -3.92
CA PRO A 439 -14.38 55.31 -4.30
C PRO A 439 -14.95 56.46 -5.15
N GLY A 440 -15.78 56.12 -6.13
CA GLY A 440 -16.34 57.05 -7.11
C GLY A 440 -15.48 57.24 -8.38
N THR A 441 -14.22 56.82 -8.40
CA THR A 441 -13.39 56.87 -9.62
C THR A 441 -13.93 55.94 -10.71
N LEU A 442 -13.98 56.44 -11.94
CA LEU A 442 -14.47 55.72 -13.12
C LEU A 442 -13.49 54.65 -13.61
N ALA A 443 -13.93 53.79 -14.53
CA ALA A 443 -13.05 52.80 -15.16
C ALA A 443 -11.96 53.51 -15.98
N PRO A 444 -10.67 53.14 -15.84
CA PRO A 444 -9.53 53.91 -16.37
C PRO A 444 -9.32 53.83 -17.89
N GLY A 445 -10.15 53.09 -18.63
CA GLY A 445 -9.95 52.83 -20.05
C GLY A 445 -8.80 51.84 -20.29
N ALA A 446 -8.12 51.94 -21.44
CA ALA A 446 -6.96 51.11 -21.77
C ALA A 446 -5.67 51.72 -21.18
N THR A 447 -5.10 51.07 -20.16
CA THR A 447 -3.87 51.54 -19.49
C THR A 447 -2.63 50.76 -19.92
N THR A 448 -1.48 51.41 -19.77
CA THR A 448 -0.14 50.89 -20.08
C THR A 448 0.86 51.48 -19.09
N THR A 449 2.07 50.92 -18.98
CA THR A 449 3.10 51.36 -18.01
C THR A 449 4.38 51.85 -18.69
N SER A 450 4.96 52.94 -18.15
CA SER A 450 6.23 53.51 -18.61
C SER A 450 7.45 52.82 -17.97
N ASN A 451 7.33 52.46 -16.68
CA ASN A 451 8.33 51.72 -15.92
C ASN A 451 7.62 50.88 -14.85
N ASN A 452 8.01 49.61 -14.71
CA ASN A 452 7.52 48.74 -13.65
C ASN A 452 8.40 47.52 -13.36
N LEU A 453 8.19 46.95 -12.16
CA LEU A 453 8.62 45.63 -11.75
C LEU A 453 7.38 44.72 -11.62
N VAL A 454 7.39 43.56 -12.27
CA VAL A 454 6.24 42.65 -12.31
C VAL A 454 6.64 41.25 -11.89
N LEU A 455 5.80 40.62 -11.09
CA LEU A 455 5.78 39.17 -10.93
C LEU A 455 4.36 38.66 -11.19
N THR A 456 4.18 37.86 -12.24
CA THR A 456 2.86 37.31 -12.59
C THR A 456 2.56 36.02 -11.83
N ALA A 457 1.28 35.76 -11.55
CA ALA A 457 0.79 34.46 -11.09
C ALA A 457 0.56 33.49 -12.27
N THR A 458 0.41 34.06 -13.46
CA THR A 458 0.11 33.36 -14.73
C THR A 458 0.71 34.10 -15.91
N ILE A 459 1.10 33.37 -16.97
CA ILE A 459 1.16 33.90 -18.34
C ILE A 459 -0.09 33.36 -19.06
N GLY A 460 -0.86 34.24 -19.69
CA GLY A 460 -2.21 33.89 -20.16
C GLY A 460 -3.04 33.32 -19.00
N THR A 461 -3.62 32.13 -19.20
CA THR A 461 -4.44 31.41 -18.19
C THR A 461 -3.75 30.12 -17.68
N SER A 462 -2.44 30.13 -17.47
CA SER A 462 -1.69 29.00 -16.92
C SER A 462 -0.98 29.35 -15.62
N LEU A 463 -1.34 28.68 -14.51
CA LEU A 463 -0.61 28.79 -13.24
C LEU A 463 0.81 28.19 -13.32
N ASN A 464 1.07 27.29 -14.27
CA ASN A 464 2.38 26.67 -14.47
C ASN A 464 3.31 27.54 -15.35
N GLN A 465 2.94 28.79 -15.63
CA GLN A 465 3.78 29.76 -16.32
C GLN A 465 3.76 31.07 -15.53
N GLN A 466 4.91 31.53 -15.05
CA GLN A 466 5.03 32.80 -14.35
C GLN A 466 6.12 33.67 -15.00
N ARG A 467 5.90 34.97 -15.09
CA ARG A 467 6.88 35.95 -15.60
C ARG A 467 7.38 36.84 -14.47
N PHE A 468 8.70 36.93 -14.34
CA PHE A 468 9.35 38.08 -13.71
C PHE A 468 9.77 39.07 -14.80
N GLN A 469 9.48 40.36 -14.62
CA GLN A 469 9.80 41.43 -15.57
C GLN A 469 10.28 42.69 -14.86
N ALA A 470 11.26 43.36 -15.46
CA ALA A 470 11.66 44.73 -15.13
C ALA A 470 11.58 45.60 -16.41
N ARG A 471 11.04 46.82 -16.31
CA ARG A 471 10.83 47.74 -17.43
C ARG A 471 11.26 49.16 -17.07
N MET A 472 11.94 49.83 -18.00
CA MET A 472 12.26 51.27 -17.91
C MET A 472 12.14 51.92 -19.29
N ASN A 473 11.28 52.93 -19.43
CA ASN A 473 11.16 53.81 -20.61
C ASN A 473 11.05 53.08 -21.99
N GLY A 474 10.53 51.85 -22.00
CA GLY A 474 10.39 51.02 -23.20
C GLY A 474 11.38 49.85 -23.29
N ALA A 475 12.51 49.89 -22.58
CA ALA A 475 13.34 48.71 -22.36
C ALA A 475 12.59 47.70 -21.47
N ILE A 476 12.68 46.41 -21.80
CA ILE A 476 11.99 45.33 -21.07
C ILE A 476 12.92 44.14 -20.92
N PHE A 477 13.13 43.73 -19.68
CA PHE A 477 13.87 42.53 -19.29
C PHE A 477 12.85 41.53 -18.73
N THR A 478 12.86 40.27 -19.19
CA THR A 478 11.88 39.25 -18.80
C THR A 478 12.51 37.89 -18.58
N ALA A 479 12.12 37.21 -17.51
CA ALA A 479 12.46 35.82 -17.24
C ALA A 479 11.18 35.04 -16.94
N ASP A 480 10.91 34.01 -17.74
CA ASP A 480 9.74 33.15 -17.59
C ASP A 480 10.12 31.84 -16.90
N SER A 481 9.21 31.31 -16.09
CA SER A 481 9.37 30.00 -15.43
C SER A 481 8.20 29.09 -15.74
N GLY A 482 8.52 27.81 -16.01
CA GLY A 482 7.55 26.73 -16.23
C GLY A 482 7.20 25.95 -14.96
N LEU A 483 7.45 26.51 -13.76
CA LEU A 483 7.34 25.79 -12.50
C LEU A 483 5.88 25.41 -12.18
N PRO A 484 5.58 24.12 -11.90
CA PRO A 484 4.24 23.70 -11.51
C PRO A 484 3.75 24.40 -10.25
N THR A 485 2.61 25.08 -10.34
CA THR A 485 1.98 25.81 -9.22
C THR A 485 0.60 25.24 -8.96
N VAL A 486 0.38 24.73 -7.75
CA VAL A 486 -0.89 24.09 -7.35
C VAL A 486 -1.83 25.14 -6.78
N ALA A 487 -3.03 25.23 -7.33
CA ALA A 487 -4.03 26.22 -6.91
C ALA A 487 -4.37 26.11 -5.41
N GLY A 488 -4.16 27.21 -4.67
CA GLY A 488 -4.38 27.30 -3.23
C GLY A 488 -3.21 26.85 -2.35
N ASN A 489 -2.11 26.35 -2.91
CA ASN A 489 -0.88 26.12 -2.14
C ASN A 489 -0.12 27.44 -1.95
N LEU A 490 0.39 27.67 -0.74
CA LEU A 490 1.19 28.85 -0.43
C LEU A 490 2.62 28.67 -0.95
N HIS A 491 3.14 29.70 -1.61
CA HIS A 491 4.51 29.77 -2.11
C HIS A 491 5.20 31.05 -1.64
N HIS A 492 6.49 30.96 -1.35
CA HIS A 492 7.35 32.10 -1.11
C HIS A 492 7.94 32.57 -2.44
N PHE A 493 7.65 33.80 -2.83
CA PHE A 493 8.27 34.48 -3.96
C PHE A 493 9.23 35.55 -3.44
N THR A 494 10.47 35.56 -3.91
CA THR A 494 11.49 36.53 -3.46
C THR A 494 12.15 37.21 -4.65
N LEU A 495 12.37 38.53 -4.55
CA LEU A 495 13.16 39.31 -5.50
C LEU A 495 14.23 40.09 -4.73
N THR A 496 15.51 39.76 -4.93
CA THR A 496 16.64 40.55 -4.41
C THR A 496 17.18 41.45 -5.51
N PHE A 497 17.49 42.72 -5.22
CA PHE A 497 18.27 43.58 -6.12
C PHE A 497 19.63 43.92 -5.52
N THR A 498 20.68 43.68 -6.30
CA THR A 498 22.06 44.09 -6.00
C THR A 498 22.52 45.10 -7.04
N ALA A 499 22.85 46.32 -6.60
CA ALA A 499 23.45 47.36 -7.43
C ALA A 499 24.89 47.03 -7.83
N GLY A 500 25.32 47.47 -9.01
CA GLY A 500 26.73 47.43 -9.41
C GLY A 500 27.29 46.05 -9.79
N VAL A 501 26.42 45.10 -10.15
CA VAL A 501 26.80 43.74 -10.57
C VAL A 501 26.03 43.31 -11.82
N GLY A 502 26.48 42.24 -12.47
CA GLY A 502 25.89 41.76 -13.73
C GLY A 502 26.41 42.54 -14.94
N ASP A 503 25.67 42.48 -16.04
CA ASP A 503 26.08 43.06 -17.34
C ASP A 503 26.14 44.60 -17.36
N PHE A 504 25.50 45.29 -16.40
CA PHE A 504 25.43 46.76 -16.31
C PHE A 504 25.98 47.35 -14.99
N PRO A 505 27.22 47.03 -14.58
CA PRO A 505 27.72 47.29 -13.21
C PRO A 505 28.01 48.77 -12.91
N ALA A 506 27.89 49.67 -13.90
CA ALA A 506 28.09 51.11 -13.74
C ALA A 506 26.78 51.93 -13.68
N THR A 507 25.65 51.38 -14.18
CA THR A 507 24.39 52.14 -14.33
C THR A 507 23.17 51.46 -13.71
N GLY A 508 23.24 50.15 -13.43
CA GLY A 508 22.16 49.37 -12.86
C GLY A 508 22.65 48.24 -11.97
N GLY A 509 22.18 47.02 -12.21
CA GLY A 509 22.49 45.88 -11.36
C GLY A 509 21.70 44.61 -11.70
N ARG A 510 21.74 43.64 -10.79
CA ARG A 510 21.06 42.33 -10.94
C ARG A 510 19.84 42.24 -10.03
N TRP A 511 18.68 41.98 -10.63
CA TRP A 511 17.55 41.37 -9.93
C TRP A 511 17.70 39.85 -9.96
N GLN A 512 17.65 39.18 -8.82
CA GLN A 512 17.59 37.72 -8.72
C GLN A 512 16.24 37.30 -8.14
N TRP A 513 15.53 36.45 -8.88
CA TRP A 513 14.25 35.86 -8.48
C TRP A 513 14.48 34.49 -7.83
N TYR A 514 13.78 34.24 -6.72
CA TYR A 514 13.71 32.97 -6.02
C TYR A 514 12.26 32.53 -5.81
N ARG A 515 12.05 31.22 -5.64
CA ARG A 515 10.75 30.63 -5.33
C ARG A 515 10.94 29.45 -4.36
N ASP A 516 10.28 29.49 -3.21
CA ASP A 516 10.50 28.62 -2.03
C ASP A 516 11.99 28.50 -1.65
N GLY A 517 12.68 29.64 -1.55
CA GLY A 517 14.08 29.69 -1.11
C GLY A 517 15.13 29.29 -2.16
N LEU A 518 14.72 28.84 -3.35
CA LEU A 518 15.62 28.43 -4.44
C LEU A 518 15.67 29.50 -5.55
N PRO A 519 16.86 29.86 -6.08
CA PRO A 519 16.98 30.80 -7.19
C PRO A 519 16.39 30.20 -8.48
N ILE A 520 15.62 30.99 -9.22
CA ILE A 520 14.91 30.57 -10.43
C ILE A 520 15.52 31.19 -11.69
N ALA A 521 15.68 32.51 -11.71
CA ALA A 521 16.26 33.27 -12.81
C ALA A 521 16.73 34.65 -12.32
N PHE A 522 17.53 35.35 -13.12
CA PHE A 522 17.93 36.73 -12.86
C PHE A 522 17.67 37.62 -14.07
N LEU A 523 17.58 38.93 -13.83
CA LEU A 523 17.56 39.98 -14.84
C LEU A 523 18.67 40.97 -14.50
N ASP A 524 19.63 41.12 -15.41
CA ASP A 524 20.56 42.24 -15.37
C ASP A 524 19.92 43.40 -16.10
N VAL A 525 19.84 44.55 -15.41
CA VAL A 525 19.12 45.73 -15.86
C VAL A 525 20.05 46.94 -15.87
N ASP A 526 19.86 47.82 -16.86
CA ASP A 526 20.70 48.99 -17.11
C ASP A 526 20.40 50.19 -16.20
N PHE A 527 19.43 50.04 -15.28
CA PHE A 527 18.95 51.07 -14.35
C PHE A 527 18.92 50.61 -12.88
N LEU A 528 19.05 51.56 -11.95
CA LEU A 528 18.87 51.34 -10.52
C LEU A 528 17.39 51.48 -10.09
N PRO A 529 16.96 50.87 -8.97
CA PRO A 529 15.59 51.02 -8.43
C PRO A 529 15.16 52.47 -8.22
N SER A 530 16.09 53.37 -7.90
CA SER A 530 15.87 54.82 -7.75
C SER A 530 15.43 55.54 -9.03
N ALA A 531 15.48 54.90 -10.19
CA ALA A 531 14.90 55.41 -11.43
C ALA A 531 13.43 54.97 -11.65
N LEU A 532 12.91 54.00 -10.88
CA LEU A 532 11.51 53.59 -10.93
C LEU A 532 10.61 54.67 -10.34
N GLN A 533 9.43 54.84 -10.93
CA GLN A 533 8.37 55.73 -10.46
C GLN A 533 7.27 54.87 -9.82
N ASP A 534 7.60 54.24 -8.71
CA ASP A 534 6.80 53.28 -7.97
C ASP A 534 5.67 53.95 -7.16
N VAL A 535 4.66 54.43 -7.91
CA VAL A 535 3.45 55.14 -7.44
C VAL A 535 2.16 54.33 -7.63
N ASN A 536 2.27 53.09 -8.13
CA ASN A 536 1.20 52.09 -8.16
C ASN A 536 1.82 50.79 -7.69
N ASN A 537 1.77 50.51 -6.38
CA ASN A 537 2.50 49.39 -5.79
C ASN A 537 1.51 48.28 -5.40
N TRP A 538 1.01 47.55 -6.40
CA TRP A 538 -0.13 46.68 -6.22
C TRP A 538 0.23 45.20 -6.07
N LEU A 539 -0.51 44.52 -5.20
CA LEU A 539 -0.57 43.06 -5.15
C LEU A 539 -1.95 42.62 -5.67
N GLY A 540 -1.94 41.78 -6.71
CA GLY A 540 -3.15 41.20 -7.30
C GLY A 540 -3.79 42.02 -8.43
N ARG A 541 -3.33 43.25 -8.71
CA ARG A 541 -3.76 44.09 -9.84
C ARG A 541 -2.59 44.32 -10.82
N SER A 542 -2.91 44.49 -12.09
CA SER A 542 -1.97 44.85 -13.17
C SER A 542 -2.06 46.34 -13.52
N GLN A 543 -0.95 46.92 -13.98
CA GLN A 543 -0.95 48.24 -14.60
C GLN A 543 -1.53 48.25 -16.02
N TRP A 544 -1.73 47.08 -16.65
CA TRP A 544 -2.55 46.92 -17.86
C TRP A 544 -3.98 46.58 -17.47
N SER A 545 -4.91 47.49 -17.77
CA SER A 545 -6.31 47.38 -17.39
C SER A 545 -7.09 46.24 -18.08
N ALA A 546 -6.53 45.65 -19.14
CA ALA A 546 -7.08 44.46 -19.80
C ALA A 546 -6.79 43.15 -19.06
N ASP A 547 -5.78 43.11 -18.18
CA ASP A 547 -5.44 41.92 -17.41
C ASP A 547 -6.47 41.68 -16.30
N ALA A 548 -6.67 40.42 -15.92
CA ALA A 548 -7.55 40.03 -14.83
C ALA A 548 -6.88 40.28 -13.46
N LEU A 549 -7.68 40.71 -12.48
CA LEU A 549 -7.23 40.75 -11.10
C LEU A 549 -7.11 39.33 -10.55
N ALA A 550 -6.03 39.08 -9.81
CA ALA A 550 -5.70 37.78 -9.28
C ALA A 550 -6.58 37.41 -8.08
N ALA A 551 -7.09 36.18 -8.06
CA ALA A 551 -7.56 35.55 -6.83
C ALA A 551 -6.37 34.90 -6.14
N ASN A 552 -5.87 35.50 -5.06
CA ASN A 552 -4.68 35.08 -4.32
C ASN A 552 -4.97 35.13 -2.81
N ASP A 553 -4.42 34.19 -2.04
CA ASP A 553 -4.32 34.34 -0.57
C ASP A 553 -2.94 34.91 -0.22
N TYR A 554 -2.86 36.18 0.21
CA TYR A 554 -1.62 36.81 0.66
C TYR A 554 -1.41 36.59 2.17
N ALA A 555 -0.33 35.92 2.53
CA ALA A 555 -0.02 35.54 3.91
C ALA A 555 0.85 36.60 4.62
N GLU A 556 1.92 37.04 3.97
CA GLU A 556 2.86 38.03 4.49
C GLU A 556 3.61 38.70 3.32
N VAL A 557 3.98 39.97 3.50
CA VAL A 557 4.97 40.66 2.65
C VAL A 557 6.04 41.32 3.53
N ARG A 558 7.31 41.12 3.19
CA ARG A 558 8.48 41.78 3.81
C ARG A 558 9.27 42.54 2.76
N LEU A 559 9.91 43.63 3.18
CA LEU A 559 10.91 44.32 2.38
C LEU A 559 12.15 44.60 3.23
N SER A 560 13.30 44.08 2.81
CA SER A 560 14.60 44.30 3.46
C SER A 560 15.42 45.36 2.73
N ASN A 561 16.25 46.11 3.46
CA ASN A 561 17.13 47.16 2.90
C ASN A 561 18.53 46.64 2.47
N VAL A 562 18.61 45.34 2.19
CA VAL A 562 19.80 44.64 1.70
C VAL A 562 19.39 43.61 0.66
N ALA A 563 20.29 43.21 -0.23
CA ALA A 563 20.16 41.98 -1.00
C ALA A 563 20.51 40.80 -0.08
N LEU A 564 19.52 39.98 0.29
CA LEU A 564 19.75 38.78 1.09
C LEU A 564 20.49 37.73 0.25
N THR A 565 21.43 37.02 0.87
CA THR A 565 22.14 35.92 0.18
C THR A 565 21.16 34.76 -0.12
N PRO A 566 21.45 33.88 -1.09
CA PRO A 566 20.64 32.68 -1.32
C PRO A 566 20.42 31.81 -0.06
N ARG A 567 21.38 31.82 0.88
CA ARG A 567 21.28 31.11 2.16
C ARG A 567 20.33 31.82 3.13
N GLN A 568 20.33 33.15 3.15
CA GLN A 568 19.41 33.96 3.96
C GLN A 568 17.98 33.90 3.43
N VAL A 569 17.78 33.96 2.11
CA VAL A 569 16.46 33.77 1.47
C VAL A 569 15.91 32.36 1.76
N LEU A 570 16.76 31.33 1.73
CA LEU A 570 16.40 29.98 2.16
C LEU A 570 16.07 29.91 3.66
N ALA A 571 16.82 30.61 4.52
CA ALA A 571 16.52 30.67 5.96
C ALA A 571 15.18 31.39 6.25
N HIS A 572 14.86 32.45 5.50
CA HIS A 572 13.55 33.13 5.58
C HIS A 572 12.41 32.27 5.05
N TYR A 573 12.64 31.48 3.99
CA TYR A 573 11.68 30.48 3.52
C TYR A 573 11.39 29.41 4.58
N LEU A 574 12.43 28.85 5.21
CA LEU A 574 12.32 27.79 6.23
C LEU A 574 11.71 28.30 7.56
N LEU A 575 11.94 29.58 7.90
CA LEU A 575 11.22 30.29 8.95
C LEU A 575 9.72 30.43 8.63
N GLY A 576 9.41 30.61 7.34
CA GLY A 576 8.05 30.72 6.84
C GLY A 576 7.38 32.08 7.12
N PRO A 577 6.10 32.21 6.76
CA PRO A 577 5.29 33.38 7.05
C PRO A 577 4.82 33.43 8.51
N PHE A 578 4.28 34.57 8.93
CA PHE A 578 3.62 34.82 10.22
C PHE A 578 4.55 34.79 11.45
N TYR A 579 5.86 34.70 11.26
CA TYR A 579 6.80 34.64 12.39
C TYR A 579 6.84 35.96 13.16
N HIS A 580 6.03 36.09 14.20
CA HIS A 580 6.23 37.12 15.21
C HIS A 580 7.24 36.58 16.23
N PRO A 581 8.36 37.30 16.51
CA PRO A 581 9.22 36.92 17.62
C PRO A 581 8.41 37.03 18.91
N THR A 582 8.23 35.89 19.59
CA THR A 582 7.55 35.75 20.89
C THR A 582 8.51 35.32 22.00
N ALA A 583 9.69 34.83 21.61
CA ALA A 583 10.83 34.65 22.49
C ALA A 583 11.59 35.97 22.69
N ASN A 584 11.95 36.27 23.93
CA ASN A 584 12.82 37.41 24.27
C ASN A 584 14.31 37.04 24.36
N VAL A 585 14.64 35.74 24.27
CA VAL A 585 16.01 35.22 24.13
C VAL A 585 16.07 34.26 22.94
N THR A 586 17.09 34.40 22.09
CA THR A 586 17.21 33.63 20.84
C THR A 586 18.56 32.93 20.75
N LEU A 587 18.58 31.74 20.16
CA LEU A 587 19.82 31.02 19.89
C LEU A 587 20.52 31.72 18.71
N THR A 588 21.78 32.09 18.90
CA THR A 588 22.54 32.90 17.93
C THR A 588 23.28 32.06 16.89
N ASN A 589 23.59 30.81 17.23
CA ASN A 589 24.18 29.80 16.36
C ASN A 589 23.96 28.41 16.99
N SER A 590 23.95 27.34 16.20
CA SER A 590 23.81 25.95 16.69
C SER A 590 24.87 25.60 17.73
N ASP A 591 24.50 24.80 18.73
CA ASP A 591 25.46 24.21 19.68
C ASP A 591 26.43 23.26 18.94
N PRO A 592 27.75 23.40 19.09
CA PRO A 592 28.70 22.36 18.70
C PRO A 592 28.47 21.04 19.48
N VAL A 593 28.84 19.89 18.91
CA VAL A 593 28.92 18.63 19.68
C VAL A 593 29.87 18.77 20.88
N GLY A 594 29.56 18.05 21.96
CA GLY A 594 30.19 18.22 23.28
C GLY A 594 29.71 19.45 24.06
N THR A 595 28.90 20.33 23.47
CA THR A 595 28.35 21.54 24.14
C THR A 595 26.81 21.51 24.18
N SER A 596 26.24 22.34 25.06
CA SER A 596 24.79 22.43 25.30
C SER A 596 24.42 23.85 25.75
N SER A 597 23.44 24.46 25.08
CA SER A 597 22.74 25.66 25.56
C SER A 597 21.47 25.31 26.37
N PHE A 598 21.12 24.02 26.52
CA PHE A 598 19.86 23.59 27.13
C PHE A 598 19.75 23.88 28.65
N ASN A 599 20.89 23.95 29.35
CA ASN A 599 20.97 24.25 30.78
C ASN A 599 22.21 25.08 31.16
N ALA A 600 22.85 25.73 30.18
CA ALA A 600 24.02 26.59 30.36
C ALA A 600 23.92 27.82 29.45
N ALA A 601 24.79 28.82 29.64
CA ALA A 601 24.75 30.07 28.89
C ALA A 601 24.90 29.88 27.37
N GLY A 602 25.84 29.00 26.98
CA GLY A 602 25.96 28.48 25.62
C GLY A 602 25.99 29.57 24.54
N ARG A 603 24.96 29.59 23.69
CA ARG A 603 24.84 30.47 22.50
C ARG A 603 23.57 31.34 22.52
N TRP A 604 22.96 31.55 23.69
CA TRP A 604 21.80 32.43 23.85
C TRP A 604 22.18 33.91 23.70
N SER A 605 21.32 34.71 23.08
CA SER A 605 21.51 36.15 22.88
C SER A 605 21.57 36.97 24.18
N SER A 606 21.12 36.40 25.30
CA SER A 606 21.26 36.95 26.65
C SER A 606 22.65 36.77 27.27
N GLY A 607 23.51 35.90 26.70
CA GLY A 607 24.76 35.48 27.32
C GLY A 607 24.62 34.71 28.64
N ALA A 608 23.40 34.29 29.01
CA ALA A 608 23.08 33.70 30.30
C ALA A 608 22.28 32.39 30.15
N PRO A 609 22.34 31.44 31.13
CA PRO A 609 21.61 30.18 31.04
C PRO A 609 20.08 30.35 30.95
N PRO A 610 19.34 29.33 30.49
CA PRO A 610 17.89 29.29 30.57
C PRO A 610 17.36 29.56 31.99
N ALA A 611 16.45 30.52 32.12
CA ALA A 611 15.92 30.97 33.41
C ALA A 611 14.41 31.27 33.36
N ALA A 612 13.74 31.07 34.49
CA ALA A 612 12.29 31.28 34.62
C ALA A 612 11.92 32.74 34.34
N GLY A 613 10.79 32.96 33.65
CA GLY A 613 10.33 34.28 33.20
C GLY A 613 10.76 34.64 31.78
N GLN A 614 11.87 34.09 31.27
CA GLN A 614 12.32 34.31 29.89
C GLN A 614 11.77 33.25 28.92
N THR A 615 11.54 33.64 27.67
CA THR A 615 11.07 32.77 26.58
C THR A 615 12.15 32.63 25.52
N TYR A 616 12.43 31.38 25.11
CA TYR A 616 13.62 31.02 24.34
C TYR A 616 13.25 30.48 22.95
N GLU A 617 14.06 30.76 21.93
CA GLU A 617 13.79 30.29 20.56
C GLU A 617 15.06 29.89 19.80
N THR A 618 15.02 28.73 19.13
CA THR A 618 16.18 28.20 18.39
C THR A 618 16.40 28.86 17.03
N HIS A 619 15.39 29.49 16.43
CA HIS A 619 15.31 29.65 14.97
C HIS A 619 15.70 28.33 14.26
N ALA A 620 16.34 28.39 13.09
CA ALA A 620 16.87 27.25 12.33
C ALA A 620 18.06 26.51 13.00
N PHE A 621 18.52 26.93 14.17
CA PHE A 621 19.69 26.35 14.84
C PHE A 621 19.36 25.09 15.66
N GLN A 622 20.42 24.34 16.01
CA GLN A 622 20.33 23.13 16.81
C GLN A 622 20.70 23.40 18.28
N LEU A 623 19.75 23.24 19.18
CA LEU A 623 19.93 23.21 20.63
C LEU A 623 20.22 21.76 21.06
N ARG A 624 21.37 21.51 21.69
CA ARG A 624 21.76 20.18 22.21
C ARG A 624 21.49 20.11 23.71
N THR A 625 20.99 18.98 24.21
CA THR A 625 21.03 18.67 25.64
C THR A 625 22.44 18.23 26.04
N PRO A 626 22.79 18.17 27.34
CA PRO A 626 24.07 17.59 27.76
C PRO A 626 24.24 16.12 27.34
N GLU A 627 25.48 15.72 27.06
CA GLU A 627 25.89 14.32 26.85
C GLU A 627 26.09 13.61 28.21
N ALA A 628 25.02 13.51 28.99
CA ALA A 628 25.02 12.95 30.35
C ALA A 628 23.93 11.90 30.56
N ALA A 629 24.09 11.06 31.59
CA ALA A 629 23.06 10.13 32.04
C ALA A 629 22.03 10.83 32.96
N GLY A 630 20.81 10.29 33.03
CA GLY A 630 19.75 10.80 33.90
C GLY A 630 18.88 11.90 33.27
N ASN A 631 18.21 12.68 34.13
CA ASN A 631 17.21 13.66 33.71
C ASN A 631 17.82 15.05 33.47
N GLN A 632 17.29 15.76 32.48
CA GLN A 632 17.67 17.12 32.09
C GLN A 632 16.43 18.01 32.11
N THR A 633 16.54 19.25 32.60
CA THR A 633 15.43 20.21 32.66
C THR A 633 15.82 21.53 32.00
N PHE A 634 14.99 22.01 31.08
CA PHE A 634 15.08 23.36 30.54
C PHE A 634 14.43 24.34 31.53
N ALA A 635 15.23 25.20 32.15
CA ALA A 635 14.75 26.12 33.19
C ALA A 635 14.09 27.40 32.66
N GLY A 636 14.03 27.60 31.33
CA GLY A 636 13.31 28.72 30.71
C GLY A 636 11.79 28.59 30.84
N GLY A 637 11.09 29.74 30.83
CA GLY A 637 9.61 29.78 30.92
C GLY A 637 8.91 29.14 29.71
N GLY A 638 9.56 29.15 28.55
CA GLY A 638 9.16 28.39 27.37
C GLY A 638 10.28 28.29 26.34
N LEU A 639 10.17 27.33 25.43
CA LEU A 639 11.14 27.05 24.37
C LEU A 639 10.41 26.80 23.04
N GLN A 640 10.73 27.58 22.01
CA GLN A 640 10.17 27.49 20.67
C GLN A 640 11.20 26.97 19.66
N ILE A 641 10.85 25.92 18.92
CA ILE A 641 11.67 25.34 17.87
C ILE A 641 11.06 25.73 16.51
N THR A 642 11.59 26.77 15.88
CA THR A 642 11.11 27.28 14.58
C THR A 642 12.07 26.90 13.45
N GLY A 643 11.78 25.79 12.77
CA GLY A 643 12.62 25.22 11.70
C GLY A 643 13.92 24.54 12.17
N GLY A 644 14.45 24.88 13.35
CA GLY A 644 15.62 24.24 13.95
C GLY A 644 15.32 22.93 14.67
N ALA A 645 16.18 22.56 15.62
CA ALA A 645 16.02 21.32 16.37
C ALA A 645 16.39 21.38 17.86
N LEU A 646 15.61 20.68 18.69
CA LEU A 646 16.03 20.19 20.01
C LEU A 646 16.62 18.78 19.85
N VAL A 647 17.92 18.64 20.12
CA VAL A 647 18.66 17.39 19.94
C VAL A 647 18.92 16.77 21.32
N TRP A 648 18.25 15.64 21.61
CA TRP A 648 18.56 14.84 22.78
C TRP A 648 19.89 14.10 22.58
N LYS A 649 20.73 14.16 23.61
CA LYS A 649 22.13 13.71 23.58
C LYS A 649 22.53 12.82 24.77
N GLY A 650 21.61 12.51 25.67
CA GLY A 650 21.90 11.70 26.85
C GLY A 650 22.41 10.29 26.55
N THR A 651 23.29 9.79 27.42
CA THR A 651 24.05 8.53 27.24
C THR A 651 23.33 7.27 27.71
N GLY A 652 22.02 7.38 27.96
CA GLY A 652 21.12 6.29 28.29
C GLY A 652 19.68 6.79 28.43
N SER A 653 18.76 5.92 28.87
CA SER A 653 17.37 6.32 29.10
C SER A 653 17.27 7.40 30.17
N GLY A 654 16.49 8.45 29.89
CA GLY A 654 16.39 9.63 30.74
C GLY A 654 15.26 10.56 30.31
N THR A 655 14.90 11.51 31.18
CA THR A 655 13.82 12.48 30.93
C THR A 655 14.38 13.82 30.51
N ALA A 656 13.92 14.38 29.40
CA ALA A 656 14.04 15.81 29.11
C ALA A 656 12.73 16.51 29.48
N THR A 657 12.80 17.46 30.42
CA THR A 657 11.64 18.25 30.84
C THR A 657 11.73 19.65 30.25
N VAL A 658 10.69 20.09 29.54
CA VAL A 658 10.55 21.45 29.02
C VAL A 658 9.13 21.91 29.34
N THR A 659 8.98 22.87 30.27
CA THR A 659 7.67 23.25 30.81
C THR A 659 6.66 23.63 29.73
N ASN A 660 7.08 24.47 28.77
CA ASN A 660 6.28 24.86 27.61
C ASN A 660 7.15 24.75 26.34
N LEU A 661 7.08 23.62 25.64
CA LEU A 661 7.74 23.40 24.36
C LEU A 661 6.76 23.73 23.20
N SER A 662 7.21 24.54 22.25
CA SER A 662 6.45 24.92 21.05
C SER A 662 7.19 24.43 19.80
N LEU A 663 6.52 23.69 18.92
CA LEU A 663 7.04 23.31 17.60
C LEU A 663 6.38 24.13 16.51
N ASN A 664 7.21 24.79 15.72
CA ASN A 664 6.83 25.74 14.67
C ASN A 664 7.58 25.43 13.37
N GLY A 665 7.33 24.24 12.82
CA GLY A 665 8.15 23.62 11.77
C GLY A 665 9.43 22.93 12.28
N GLY A 666 9.74 23.07 13.58
CA GLY A 666 10.93 22.50 14.22
C GLY A 666 10.89 21.00 14.52
N THR A 667 12.05 20.45 14.86
CA THR A 667 12.24 19.01 15.15
C THR A 667 12.68 18.76 16.58
N VAL A 668 12.20 17.69 17.22
CA VAL A 668 12.89 17.04 18.35
C VAL A 668 13.56 15.78 17.83
N ALA A 669 14.87 15.64 18.04
CA ALA A 669 15.68 14.55 17.50
C ALA A 669 16.33 13.70 18.60
N HIS A 670 16.19 12.38 18.52
CA HIS A 670 16.87 11.45 19.44
C HIS A 670 18.25 11.04 18.87
N ALA A 671 19.31 11.75 19.31
CA ALA A 671 20.71 11.50 18.92
C ALA A 671 21.64 11.11 20.10
N GLY A 672 21.03 10.71 21.23
CA GLY A 672 21.67 10.01 22.35
C GLY A 672 21.52 8.49 22.21
N SER A 673 21.41 7.78 23.34
CA SER A 673 21.08 6.34 23.40
C SER A 673 19.90 6.07 24.35
N GLY A 674 19.42 4.83 24.42
CA GLY A 674 18.32 4.42 25.31
C GLY A 674 16.94 4.92 24.85
N THR A 675 16.09 5.27 25.82
CA THR A 675 14.76 5.85 25.60
C THR A 675 14.68 7.25 26.21
N LEU A 676 14.42 8.25 25.38
CA LEU A 676 14.08 9.60 25.83
C LEU A 676 12.63 9.62 26.35
N THR A 677 12.41 10.12 27.57
CA THR A 677 11.08 10.58 27.99
C THR A 677 11.01 12.10 27.82
N LEU A 678 10.07 12.62 27.03
CA LEU A 678 9.86 14.06 26.86
C LEU A 678 8.64 14.48 27.68
N ALA A 679 8.84 15.38 28.65
CA ALA A 679 7.87 15.78 29.67
C ALA A 679 7.64 17.31 29.72
N GLY A 680 6.45 17.73 30.18
CA GLY A 680 6.00 19.12 30.24
C GLY A 680 4.73 19.36 29.42
N GLY A 681 4.62 20.51 28.76
CA GLY A 681 3.62 20.79 27.72
C GLY A 681 4.27 20.84 26.34
N LEU A 682 3.61 20.29 25.33
CA LEU A 682 4.03 20.35 23.93
C LEU A 682 2.93 20.89 23.03
N THR A 683 3.12 22.12 22.53
CA THR A 683 2.23 22.78 21.59
C THR A 683 2.75 22.64 20.16
N VAL A 684 1.94 22.11 19.25
CA VAL A 684 2.25 22.05 17.82
C VAL A 684 1.51 23.19 17.12
N THR A 685 2.25 24.25 16.76
CA THR A 685 1.68 25.40 16.04
C THR A 685 1.26 24.99 14.63
N THR A 686 0.51 25.84 13.94
CA THR A 686 -0.04 25.58 12.59
C THR A 686 1.00 25.42 11.47
N ASN A 687 2.30 25.56 11.77
CA ASN A 687 3.42 25.23 10.87
C ASN A 687 3.98 23.81 11.11
N GLY A 688 3.47 23.10 12.13
CA GLY A 688 3.74 21.69 12.39
C GLY A 688 4.97 21.42 13.25
N GLY A 689 5.35 20.15 13.35
CA GLY A 689 6.55 19.71 14.04
C GLY A 689 6.92 18.28 13.72
N THR A 690 8.16 17.89 14.03
CA THR A 690 8.67 16.52 13.82
C THR A 690 9.29 15.93 15.07
N LEU A 691 8.97 14.68 15.40
CA LEU A 691 9.71 13.84 16.33
C LEU A 691 10.50 12.81 15.50
N ASN A 692 11.83 12.95 15.49
CA ASN A 692 12.74 12.14 14.69
C ASN A 692 13.59 11.23 15.59
N ASN A 693 13.16 9.98 15.70
CA ASN A 693 13.64 9.05 16.72
C ASN A 693 14.79 8.20 16.19
N VAL A 694 15.90 8.84 15.77
CA VAL A 694 16.96 8.18 14.99
C VAL A 694 17.64 7.05 15.77
N ASN A 695 18.13 7.33 16.98
CA ASN A 695 18.95 6.38 17.75
C ASN A 695 18.19 5.57 18.81
N GLY A 696 16.95 5.91 19.12
CA GLY A 696 16.22 5.33 20.24
C GLY A 696 14.75 5.74 20.27
N ALA A 697 13.95 5.05 21.07
CA ALA A 697 12.52 5.33 21.23
C ALA A 697 12.28 6.61 22.04
N VAL A 698 11.11 7.23 21.85
CA VAL A 698 10.65 8.40 22.61
C VAL A 698 9.35 8.07 23.33
N THR A 699 9.27 8.33 24.64
CA THR A 699 8.01 8.32 25.39
C THR A 699 7.59 9.76 25.63
N LEU A 700 6.49 10.18 25.01
CA LEU A 700 5.95 11.52 25.14
C LEU A 700 4.94 11.56 26.29
N THR A 701 5.44 11.88 27.49
CA THR A 701 4.59 12.16 28.67
C THR A 701 4.13 13.60 28.71
N ALA A 702 4.75 14.49 27.91
CA ALA A 702 4.28 15.86 27.74
C ALA A 702 2.86 15.90 27.16
N ASN A 703 2.02 16.79 27.70
CA ASN A 703 0.65 16.97 27.23
C ASN A 703 0.64 17.65 25.86
N LEU A 704 -0.10 17.09 24.90
CA LEU A 704 -0.11 17.57 23.52
C LEU A 704 -1.24 18.57 23.28
N SER A 705 -0.94 19.70 22.64
CA SER A 705 -1.93 20.71 22.26
C SER A 705 -1.63 21.37 20.91
N GLY A 706 -2.62 22.10 20.38
CA GLY A 706 -2.50 22.82 19.11
C GLY A 706 -3.09 22.08 17.91
N SER A 707 -2.92 22.65 16.72
CA SER A 707 -3.68 22.30 15.51
C SER A 707 -2.83 22.01 14.27
N GLY A 708 -1.50 22.09 14.37
CA GLY A 708 -0.61 21.76 13.24
C GLY A 708 -0.29 20.27 13.10
N PRO A 709 0.29 19.86 11.96
CA PRO A 709 0.68 18.47 11.71
C PRO A 709 1.89 18.05 12.54
N LEU A 710 1.79 16.92 13.25
CA LEU A 710 2.90 16.31 13.98
C LEU A 710 3.39 15.04 13.26
N HIS A 711 4.67 15.05 12.87
CA HIS A 711 5.34 13.93 12.21
C HIS A 711 6.10 13.04 13.19
N PHE A 712 6.02 11.72 13.00
CA PHE A 712 6.76 10.70 13.75
C PHE A 712 7.62 9.88 12.78
N LEU A 713 8.94 9.93 12.94
CA LEU A 713 9.93 9.29 12.05
C LEU A 713 10.88 8.37 12.83
N ALA A 714 11.42 7.37 12.12
CA ALA A 714 12.32 6.34 12.64
C ALA A 714 11.69 5.47 13.76
N ASN A 715 12.32 5.38 14.93
CA ASN A 715 11.89 4.49 16.02
C ASN A 715 10.57 4.93 16.68
N ALA A 716 10.03 4.10 17.57
CA ALA A 716 8.73 4.31 18.22
C ALA A 716 8.63 5.59 19.05
N THR A 717 7.65 6.46 18.74
CA THR A 717 7.08 7.41 19.70
C THR A 717 5.91 6.76 20.43
N THR A 718 5.94 6.71 21.76
CA THR A 718 4.80 6.32 22.59
C THR A 718 4.10 7.56 23.12
N LEU A 719 2.79 7.69 22.88
CA LEU A 719 2.00 8.82 23.39
C LEU A 719 1.40 8.47 24.77
N ALA A 720 1.81 9.19 25.82
CA ALA A 720 1.45 8.92 27.21
C ALA A 720 0.84 10.12 27.96
N GLY A 721 1.11 11.36 27.53
CA GLY A 721 0.49 12.59 28.05
C GLY A 721 -1.00 12.73 27.71
N ASP A 722 -1.68 13.70 28.32
CA ASP A 722 -3.02 14.11 27.89
C ASP A 722 -2.93 14.91 26.58
N ASN A 723 -3.70 14.49 25.58
CA ASN A 723 -3.71 15.04 24.23
C ASN A 723 -5.08 15.66 23.89
N SER A 724 -5.99 15.79 24.86
CA SER A 724 -7.34 16.32 24.70
C SER A 724 -7.39 17.71 24.02
N ALA A 725 -6.36 18.54 24.23
CA ALA A 725 -6.21 19.87 23.64
C ALA A 725 -5.53 19.88 22.25
N PHE A 726 -5.16 18.72 21.70
CA PHE A 726 -4.58 18.60 20.35
C PHE A 726 -5.66 18.25 19.33
N THR A 727 -5.82 19.10 18.31
CA THR A 727 -6.76 18.93 17.19
C THR A 727 -6.06 18.67 15.86
N GLY A 728 -4.73 18.73 15.84
CA GLY A 728 -3.92 18.70 14.62
C GLY A 728 -3.86 17.33 13.93
N PRO A 729 -3.40 17.27 12.67
CA PRO A 729 -3.17 16.00 11.99
C PRO A 729 -1.96 15.24 12.53
N LEU A 730 -2.02 13.90 12.52
CA LEU A 730 -0.90 13.02 12.86
C LEU A 730 -0.32 12.34 11.62
N ARG A 731 1.01 12.30 11.51
CA ARG A 731 1.75 11.85 10.33
C ARG A 731 2.78 10.79 10.73
N ILE A 732 2.51 9.53 10.44
CA ILE A 732 3.41 8.42 10.79
C ILE A 732 4.22 8.06 9.54
N GLY A 733 5.53 8.31 9.57
CA GLY A 733 6.37 8.23 8.38
C GLY A 733 6.09 9.34 7.34
N ASN A 734 6.91 9.38 6.31
CA ASN A 734 6.86 10.34 5.20
C ASN A 734 7.38 9.72 3.88
N GLY A 735 7.43 8.39 3.79
CA GLY A 735 8.27 7.66 2.83
C GLY A 735 9.54 7.09 3.48
N GLN A 736 10.01 7.67 4.58
CA GLN A 736 10.82 6.97 5.58
C GLN A 736 9.90 6.23 6.58
N PRO A 737 10.38 5.14 7.21
CA PRO A 737 9.67 4.51 8.31
C PRO A 737 9.43 5.45 9.49
N GLY A 738 8.36 5.20 10.23
CA GLY A 738 8.06 5.83 11.52
C GLY A 738 7.11 4.95 12.30
N THR A 739 7.15 4.98 13.64
CA THR A 739 6.24 4.18 14.48
C THR A 739 5.58 5.04 15.55
N LEU A 740 4.26 4.95 15.66
CA LEU A 740 3.47 5.59 16.72
C LEU A 740 2.80 4.52 17.57
N VAL A 741 3.00 4.57 18.88
CA VAL A 741 2.47 3.60 19.86
C VAL A 741 1.40 4.28 20.71
N ILE A 742 0.20 3.70 20.73
CA ILE A 742 -0.95 4.18 21.53
C ILE A 742 -1.57 3.07 22.37
N ASN A 743 -2.11 3.46 23.53
CA ASN A 743 -2.87 2.60 24.44
C ASN A 743 -4.36 2.97 24.53
N SER A 744 -4.80 4.03 23.84
CA SER A 744 -6.18 4.53 23.80
C SER A 744 -6.38 5.43 22.57
N PRO A 745 -7.58 5.50 21.97
CA PRO A 745 -7.89 6.42 20.86
C PRO A 745 -7.68 7.88 21.22
N ALA A 746 -7.90 8.26 22.49
CA ALA A 746 -7.70 9.62 22.99
C ALA A 746 -6.24 10.10 22.86
N ARG A 747 -5.26 9.19 22.70
CA ARG A 747 -3.87 9.57 22.39
C ARG A 747 -3.73 10.23 21.01
N LEU A 748 -4.68 10.04 20.10
CA LEU A 748 -4.71 10.73 18.79
C LEU A 748 -5.28 12.16 18.89
N GLY A 749 -5.52 12.67 20.10
CA GLY A 749 -6.12 13.97 20.36
C GLY A 749 -7.62 14.03 20.09
N ALA A 750 -8.20 15.23 20.09
CA ALA A 750 -9.58 15.46 19.70
C ALA A 750 -9.80 15.16 18.19
N PRO A 751 -10.99 14.66 17.80
CA PRO A 751 -11.33 14.50 16.38
C PRO A 751 -11.55 15.86 15.69
N PRO A 752 -11.40 15.94 14.36
CA PRO A 752 -11.67 17.17 13.63
C PRO A 752 -13.19 17.44 13.57
N ALA A 753 -13.58 18.72 13.61
CA ALA A 753 -14.98 19.13 13.61
C ALA A 753 -15.73 18.84 12.29
N THR A 754 -15.00 18.53 11.21
CA THR A 754 -15.51 18.12 9.91
C THR A 754 -14.61 17.02 9.33
N PHE A 755 -15.12 16.22 8.38
CA PHE A 755 -14.35 15.12 7.81
C PHE A 755 -13.04 15.58 7.14
N GLN A 756 -11.93 14.96 7.55
CA GLN A 756 -10.61 15.17 6.98
C GLN A 756 -9.99 13.81 6.63
N THR A 757 -9.91 13.49 5.34
CA THR A 757 -9.43 12.22 4.77
C THR A 757 -8.07 11.77 5.30
N ASN A 758 -7.22 12.71 5.70
CA ASN A 758 -5.87 12.47 6.19
C ASN A 758 -5.64 13.05 7.60
N HIS A 759 -6.63 13.07 8.49
CA HIS A 759 -6.38 13.53 9.87
C HIS A 759 -5.33 12.64 10.56
N LEU A 760 -5.47 11.32 10.41
CA LEU A 760 -4.37 10.37 10.61
C LEU A 760 -3.83 9.93 9.24
N ALA A 761 -2.52 9.96 9.03
CA ALA A 761 -1.91 9.42 7.81
C ALA A 761 -0.67 8.58 8.08
N LEU A 762 -0.51 7.49 7.34
CA LEU A 762 0.64 6.58 7.38
C LEU A 762 1.31 6.55 5.99
N ASN A 763 2.61 6.82 5.92
CA ASN A 763 3.42 6.74 4.69
C ASN A 763 4.74 6.01 4.99
N ARG A 764 4.75 4.68 4.81
CA ARG A 764 5.67 3.71 5.48
C ARG A 764 5.59 3.74 7.02
N GLY A 765 4.57 4.39 7.57
CA GLY A 765 4.30 4.44 9.01
C GLY A 765 3.74 3.15 9.58
N THR A 766 3.98 2.92 10.87
CA THR A 766 3.37 1.87 11.68
C THR A 766 2.58 2.48 12.82
N LEU A 767 1.27 2.24 12.87
CA LEU A 767 0.47 2.46 14.08
C LEU A 767 0.51 1.17 14.91
N GLN A 768 1.06 1.25 16.13
CA GLN A 768 1.09 0.14 17.09
C GLN A 768 0.09 0.37 18.22
N THR A 769 -0.68 -0.68 18.55
CA THR A 769 -1.71 -0.65 19.60
C THR A 769 -1.40 -1.63 20.71
N THR A 770 -1.30 -1.12 21.94
CA THR A 770 -0.89 -1.90 23.12
C THR A 770 -2.04 -2.34 24.01
N ALA A 771 -3.27 -1.91 23.70
CA ALA A 771 -4.52 -2.28 24.37
C ALA A 771 -5.62 -2.54 23.34
N THR A 772 -6.75 -3.12 23.76
CA THR A 772 -7.94 -3.26 22.91
C THR A 772 -8.67 -1.92 22.77
N MET A 773 -8.98 -1.50 21.55
CA MET A 773 -9.62 -0.21 21.27
C MET A 773 -10.32 -0.16 19.90
N ALA A 774 -11.17 0.85 19.69
CA ALA A 774 -11.76 1.18 18.40
C ALA A 774 -11.29 2.56 17.93
N LEU A 775 -11.14 2.72 16.61
CA LEU A 775 -11.04 4.01 15.92
C LEU A 775 -12.33 4.15 15.09
N ASP A 776 -13.29 4.89 15.62
CA ASP A 776 -14.69 4.90 15.17
C ASP A 776 -15.26 6.29 14.88
N ASP A 777 -14.50 7.35 15.13
CA ASP A 777 -14.89 8.71 14.77
C ASP A 777 -15.08 8.86 13.24
N PRO A 778 -16.20 9.42 12.77
CA PRO A 778 -16.51 9.51 11.34
C PRO A 778 -15.80 10.67 10.62
N HIS A 779 -15.23 11.62 11.36
CA HIS A 779 -14.54 12.78 10.78
C HIS A 779 -13.02 12.56 10.64
N ARG A 780 -12.43 11.73 11.50
CA ARG A 780 -11.02 11.34 11.47
C ARG A 780 -10.75 10.32 10.36
N GLY A 781 -10.59 10.79 9.12
CA GLY A 781 -10.12 9.96 8.03
C GLY A 781 -8.71 9.41 8.26
N ILE A 782 -8.51 8.15 7.88
CA ILE A 782 -7.22 7.45 7.94
C ILE A 782 -6.69 7.27 6.52
N LEU A 783 -5.64 8.01 6.16
CA LEU A 783 -4.97 7.91 4.86
C LEU A 783 -3.81 6.91 4.93
N LEU A 784 -3.89 5.85 4.14
CA LEU A 784 -2.74 5.04 3.75
C LEU A 784 -2.15 5.67 2.48
N ASP A 785 -1.17 6.54 2.69
CA ASP A 785 -0.54 7.38 1.66
C ASP A 785 0.40 6.55 0.76
N VAL A 786 1.00 7.12 -0.28
CA VAL A 786 1.65 6.41 -1.41
C VAL A 786 2.46 5.15 -1.04
N SER A 787 3.31 5.18 0.00
CA SER A 787 4.13 4.03 0.40
C SER A 787 3.44 2.98 1.30
N GLY A 788 2.15 3.16 1.59
CA GLY A 788 1.34 2.31 2.47
C GLY A 788 1.56 2.54 3.96
N GLY A 789 0.91 1.73 4.79
CA GLY A 789 1.02 1.78 6.25
C GLY A 789 0.76 0.44 6.93
N THR A 790 1.33 0.27 8.12
CA THR A 790 1.20 -0.95 8.92
C THR A 790 0.38 -0.71 10.18
N PHE A 791 -0.52 -1.62 10.50
CA PHE A 791 -1.19 -1.72 11.78
C PHE A 791 -0.58 -2.90 12.56
N ASN A 792 0.16 -2.58 13.62
CA ASN A 792 0.80 -3.56 14.50
C ASN A 792 -0.05 -3.73 15.77
N VAL A 793 -0.71 -4.88 15.91
CA VAL A 793 -1.60 -5.14 17.05
C VAL A 793 -0.92 -6.12 18.01
N ASN A 794 -0.70 -5.71 19.25
CA ASN A 794 -0.03 -6.53 20.25
C ASN A 794 -0.78 -7.85 20.53
N ALA A 795 -0.06 -8.87 21.01
CA ALA A 795 -0.65 -10.15 21.39
C ALA A 795 -1.77 -9.95 22.42
N GLY A 796 -2.90 -10.62 22.23
CA GLY A 796 -4.06 -10.56 23.12
C GLY A 796 -4.94 -9.30 22.99
N THR A 797 -4.59 -8.32 22.15
CA THR A 797 -5.39 -7.11 21.94
C THR A 797 -6.13 -7.11 20.59
N THR A 798 -7.15 -6.25 20.49
CA THR A 798 -7.93 -6.03 19.26
C THR A 798 -8.01 -4.55 18.92
N LEU A 799 -7.64 -4.18 17.69
CA LEU A 799 -7.89 -2.86 17.11
C LEU A 799 -9.07 -2.97 16.13
N THR A 800 -10.15 -2.25 16.39
CA THR A 800 -11.25 -2.07 15.41
C THR A 800 -11.10 -0.75 14.69
N VAL A 801 -11.25 -0.74 13.36
CA VAL A 801 -11.22 0.46 12.52
C VAL A 801 -12.56 0.62 11.80
N SER A 802 -13.37 1.55 12.29
CA SER A 802 -14.65 1.97 11.73
C SER A 802 -14.57 3.38 11.11
N SER A 803 -13.62 4.21 11.53
CA SER A 803 -13.27 5.47 10.88
C SER A 803 -12.97 5.29 9.38
N PRO A 804 -13.28 6.25 8.49
CA PRO A 804 -13.13 6.08 7.05
C PRO A 804 -11.66 5.86 6.62
N LEU A 805 -11.41 4.77 5.91
CA LEU A 805 -10.10 4.42 5.34
C LEU A 805 -9.98 4.95 3.90
N ALA A 806 -8.83 5.52 3.55
CA ALA A 806 -8.55 6.04 2.21
C ALA A 806 -7.14 5.67 1.73
N SER A 807 -6.93 5.67 0.42
CA SER A 807 -5.60 5.60 -0.20
C SER A 807 -5.56 6.32 -1.55
N PRO A 808 -4.39 6.75 -2.05
CA PRO A 808 -4.25 7.28 -3.40
C PRO A 808 -4.69 6.27 -4.47
N ASN A 809 -5.36 6.75 -5.52
CA ASN A 809 -5.63 5.99 -6.74
C ASN A 809 -4.76 6.56 -7.87
N LEU A 810 -3.64 5.89 -8.17
CA LEU A 810 -2.68 6.29 -9.20
C LEU A 810 -2.87 5.51 -10.52
N GLY A 811 -4.11 5.05 -10.80
CA GLY A 811 -4.43 4.26 -11.99
C GLY A 811 -4.05 2.78 -11.86
N ALA A 812 -4.54 1.97 -12.81
CA ALA A 812 -4.59 0.51 -12.68
C ALA A 812 -3.25 -0.17 -12.30
N ASN A 813 -2.12 0.31 -12.84
CA ASN A 813 -0.85 -0.41 -12.76
C ASN A 813 0.05 -0.03 -11.56
N ILE A 814 -0.30 1.00 -10.78
CA ILE A 814 0.56 1.51 -9.69
C ILE A 814 0.02 1.12 -8.31
N PHE A 815 0.73 0.23 -7.62
CA PHE A 815 0.42 -0.13 -6.22
C PHE A 815 0.82 1.00 -5.25
N ALA A 816 -0.15 1.84 -4.90
CA ALA A 816 -0.03 2.86 -3.86
C ALA A 816 -0.82 2.48 -2.60
N GLY A 817 -0.45 3.05 -1.45
CA GLY A 817 -1.31 3.09 -0.27
C GLY A 817 -1.73 1.74 0.31
N SER A 818 -0.84 0.75 0.27
CA SER A 818 -1.16 -0.60 0.75
C SER A 818 -1.30 -0.69 2.27
N LEU A 819 -2.26 -1.49 2.73
CA LEU A 819 -2.45 -1.84 4.14
C LEU A 819 -1.61 -3.08 4.48
N ARG A 820 -0.90 -3.04 5.62
CA ARG A 820 -0.24 -4.22 6.20
C ARG A 820 -0.72 -4.47 7.64
N LYS A 821 -1.03 -5.73 7.97
CA LYS A 821 -1.21 -6.18 9.35
C LYS A 821 0.10 -6.77 9.88
N ALA A 822 0.40 -6.50 11.15
CA ALA A 822 1.49 -7.09 11.91
C ALA A 822 1.08 -7.41 13.36
N GLY A 823 1.86 -8.24 14.04
CA GLY A 823 1.75 -8.55 15.47
C GLY A 823 0.60 -9.50 15.81
N ALA A 824 0.71 -10.27 16.88
CA ALA A 824 -0.17 -11.41 17.15
C ALA A 824 -1.62 -11.08 17.56
N GLY A 825 -2.00 -9.80 17.67
CA GLY A 825 -3.38 -9.38 17.96
C GLY A 825 -4.31 -9.39 16.76
N THR A 826 -5.55 -8.91 16.95
CA THR A 826 -6.57 -8.83 15.88
C THR A 826 -6.74 -7.40 15.35
N LEU A 827 -6.70 -7.21 14.04
CA LEU A 827 -7.21 -6.00 13.39
C LEU A 827 -8.59 -6.31 12.80
N ILE A 828 -9.60 -5.51 13.11
CA ILE A 828 -10.94 -5.59 12.51
C ILE A 828 -11.16 -4.36 11.62
N LEU A 829 -11.47 -4.55 10.35
CA LEU A 829 -11.98 -3.49 9.47
C LEU A 829 -13.51 -3.56 9.45
N ALA A 830 -14.15 -2.52 9.98
CA ALA A 830 -15.60 -2.44 10.17
C ALA A 830 -16.23 -1.17 9.55
N SER A 831 -15.43 -0.30 8.92
CA SER A 831 -15.95 0.94 8.31
C SER A 831 -16.98 0.66 7.21
N SER A 832 -18.08 1.40 7.21
CA SER A 832 -19.11 1.32 6.16
C SER A 832 -18.82 2.23 4.96
N ASN A 833 -17.94 3.23 5.13
CA ASN A 833 -17.60 4.25 4.15
C ASN A 833 -16.08 4.37 4.02
N SER A 834 -15.51 3.97 2.88
CA SER A 834 -14.06 4.01 2.68
C SER A 834 -13.68 4.16 1.20
N ALA A 835 -12.71 5.03 0.94
CA ALA A 835 -12.09 5.28 -0.37
C ALA A 835 -10.75 4.52 -0.50
N PHE A 836 -10.68 3.31 0.03
CA PHE A 836 -9.48 2.49 0.03
C PHE A 836 -9.32 1.73 -1.29
N ASN A 837 -8.23 2.02 -1.99
CA ASN A 837 -7.84 1.49 -3.31
C ASN A 837 -6.48 0.77 -3.29
N GLY A 838 -5.95 0.50 -2.08
CA GLY A 838 -4.60 -0.04 -1.87
C GLY A 838 -4.53 -1.57 -1.95
N GLY A 839 -3.31 -2.12 -1.96
CA GLY A 839 -3.08 -3.55 -1.76
C GLY A 839 -3.31 -3.97 -0.31
N VAL A 840 -3.80 -5.19 -0.09
CA VAL A 840 -4.03 -5.74 1.26
C VAL A 840 -3.00 -6.83 1.56
N PHE A 841 -2.23 -6.61 2.62
CA PHE A 841 -1.32 -7.59 3.20
C PHE A 841 -1.82 -8.00 4.59
N VAL A 842 -2.31 -9.24 4.70
CA VAL A 842 -2.86 -9.85 5.93
C VAL A 842 -1.77 -10.07 6.99
N ASP A 843 -0.49 -9.94 6.63
CA ASP A 843 0.64 -10.26 7.49
C ASP A 843 1.97 -9.62 7.06
N THR A 844 3.04 -9.91 7.80
CA THR A 844 4.41 -9.46 7.52
C THR A 844 5.12 -10.26 6.42
N GLY A 845 4.65 -11.46 6.06
CA GLY A 845 5.36 -12.39 5.17
C GLY A 845 6.50 -13.16 5.84
N SER A 846 6.43 -13.33 7.15
CA SER A 846 7.43 -14.03 7.96
C SER A 846 7.37 -15.56 7.77
N THR A 847 8.54 -16.20 7.88
CA THR A 847 8.71 -17.65 7.88
C THR A 847 8.46 -18.28 9.26
N SER A 848 8.29 -17.47 10.31
CA SER A 848 8.25 -17.91 11.71
C SER A 848 7.33 -17.11 12.65
N ALA A 849 6.98 -15.86 12.32
CA ALA A 849 6.18 -15.01 13.19
C ALA A 849 4.67 -15.29 13.12
N ASN A 850 3.95 -14.91 14.18
CA ASN A 850 2.49 -14.89 14.23
C ASN A 850 1.99 -13.45 14.13
N ASP A 851 1.31 -13.12 13.02
CA ASP A 851 0.67 -11.81 12.79
C ASP A 851 -0.83 -11.81 13.10
N GLY A 852 -1.30 -12.80 13.86
CA GLY A 852 -2.65 -12.86 14.42
C GLY A 852 -3.73 -12.93 13.36
N ALA A 853 -4.77 -12.10 13.53
CA ALA A 853 -5.92 -12.06 12.64
C ALA A 853 -6.11 -10.69 11.98
N PHE A 854 -6.46 -10.73 10.69
CA PHE A 854 -7.00 -9.62 9.93
C PHE A 854 -8.46 -9.95 9.62
N ARG A 855 -9.41 -9.27 10.27
CA ARG A 855 -10.84 -9.53 10.18
C ARG A 855 -11.53 -8.47 9.33
N VAL A 856 -12.34 -8.92 8.38
CA VAL A 856 -13.26 -8.08 7.61
C VAL A 856 -14.66 -8.27 8.19
N ALA A 857 -15.26 -7.17 8.66
CA ALA A 857 -16.60 -7.11 9.24
C ALA A 857 -17.55 -6.16 8.46
N SER A 858 -17.10 -5.67 7.31
CA SER A 858 -17.86 -4.84 6.38
C SER A 858 -17.47 -5.22 4.95
N SER A 859 -18.45 -5.40 4.07
CA SER A 859 -18.19 -5.69 2.64
C SER A 859 -17.70 -4.46 1.87
N THR A 860 -18.04 -3.25 2.31
CA THR A 860 -17.69 -2.01 1.59
C THR A 860 -16.25 -1.56 1.85
N VAL A 861 -15.68 -1.86 3.02
CA VAL A 861 -14.35 -1.36 3.45
C VAL A 861 -13.20 -1.78 2.53
N LEU A 862 -13.34 -2.91 1.84
CA LEU A 862 -12.36 -3.43 0.87
C LEU A 862 -12.93 -3.58 -0.55
N ALA A 863 -14.11 -3.02 -0.86
CA ALA A 863 -14.75 -3.22 -2.16
C ALA A 863 -13.89 -2.75 -3.35
N ASN A 864 -13.15 -1.65 -3.17
CA ASN A 864 -12.24 -1.07 -4.19
C ASN A 864 -10.76 -1.48 -4.00
N ALA A 865 -10.45 -2.34 -3.03
CA ALA A 865 -9.07 -2.74 -2.73
C ALA A 865 -8.45 -3.56 -3.88
N ARG A 866 -7.12 -3.46 -4.06
CA ARG A 866 -6.41 -4.12 -5.15
C ARG A 866 -6.37 -5.63 -5.00
N SER A 867 -6.59 -6.30 -6.13
CA SER A 867 -6.33 -7.73 -6.31
C SER A 867 -4.84 -7.98 -6.63
N PRO A 868 -4.21 -9.05 -6.11
CA PRO A 868 -4.74 -9.97 -5.11
C PRO A 868 -4.55 -9.45 -3.68
N PHE A 869 -5.29 -10.03 -2.73
CA PHE A 869 -4.98 -9.94 -1.30
C PHE A 869 -3.90 -10.96 -0.94
N PHE A 870 -2.95 -10.57 -0.10
CA PHE A 870 -1.75 -11.35 0.17
C PHE A 870 -1.73 -11.89 1.61
N ILE A 871 -1.70 -13.22 1.74
CA ILE A 871 -1.49 -13.97 2.98
C ILE A 871 -0.17 -14.73 2.81
N ARG A 872 0.92 -14.22 3.37
CA ARG A 872 2.30 -14.60 3.01
C ARG A 872 3.07 -15.30 4.13
N ASN A 873 2.57 -15.27 5.36
CA ASN A 873 3.21 -15.98 6.47
C ASN A 873 3.20 -17.48 6.17
N ASN A 874 4.39 -18.07 6.13
CA ASN A 874 4.66 -19.36 5.53
C ASN A 874 5.56 -20.21 6.43
N ASN A 875 5.70 -21.50 6.10
CA ASN A 875 6.44 -22.47 6.91
C ASN A 875 5.90 -22.50 8.36
N SER A 876 6.67 -22.02 9.34
CA SER A 876 6.22 -21.94 10.75
C SER A 876 5.44 -20.65 11.06
N GLY A 877 5.51 -19.64 10.19
CA GLY A 877 4.77 -18.40 10.30
C GLY A 877 3.26 -18.60 10.15
N SER A 878 2.49 -17.76 10.84
CA SER A 878 1.03 -17.85 10.92
C SER A 878 0.34 -16.49 10.85
N SER A 879 -0.84 -16.47 10.23
CA SER A 879 -1.74 -15.31 10.08
C SER A 879 -3.11 -15.79 9.57
N THR A 880 -4.19 -15.12 9.94
CA THR A 880 -5.55 -15.53 9.52
C THR A 880 -6.32 -14.37 8.89
N LEU A 881 -6.80 -14.54 7.67
CA LEU A 881 -7.89 -13.73 7.11
C LEU A 881 -9.21 -14.23 7.71
N GLN A 882 -9.83 -13.43 8.58
CA GLN A 882 -11.14 -13.71 9.17
C GLN A 882 -12.23 -12.96 8.41
N LEU A 883 -13.35 -13.63 8.15
CA LEU A 883 -14.58 -13.03 7.65
C LEU A 883 -15.63 -13.12 8.76
N GLU A 884 -16.19 -11.97 9.14
CA GLU A 884 -17.32 -11.88 10.07
C GLU A 884 -18.52 -11.32 9.30
N GLY A 885 -19.48 -12.20 8.98
CA GLY A 885 -20.69 -11.89 8.23
C GLY A 885 -21.97 -11.92 9.05
N ALA A 886 -21.90 -12.00 10.38
CA ALA A 886 -23.08 -12.00 11.25
C ALA A 886 -23.99 -10.77 11.07
N ALA A 887 -23.42 -9.62 10.71
CA ALA A 887 -24.16 -8.39 10.41
C ALA A 887 -24.59 -8.25 8.93
N GLY A 888 -24.22 -9.21 8.07
CA GLY A 888 -24.44 -9.17 6.62
C GLY A 888 -23.29 -9.84 5.86
N GLY A 889 -23.62 -10.57 4.78
CA GLY A 889 -22.65 -11.38 4.04
C GLY A 889 -21.50 -10.58 3.41
N ILE A 890 -20.27 -10.86 3.84
CA ILE A 890 -19.04 -10.29 3.29
C ILE A 890 -18.76 -10.91 1.93
N THR A 891 -18.69 -10.10 0.89
CA THR A 891 -18.29 -10.52 -0.47
C THR A 891 -17.02 -9.80 -0.88
N LEU A 892 -15.97 -10.55 -1.24
CA LEU A 892 -14.68 -10.03 -1.70
C LEU A 892 -14.38 -10.52 -3.13
N PRO A 893 -14.35 -9.63 -4.13
CA PRO A 893 -14.10 -9.99 -5.53
C PRO A 893 -12.61 -10.17 -5.87
N GLN A 894 -11.69 -9.80 -4.98
CA GLN A 894 -10.26 -9.90 -5.23
C GLN A 894 -9.78 -11.36 -5.20
N ASN A 895 -8.77 -11.66 -6.02
CA ASN A 895 -8.03 -12.92 -5.93
C ASN A 895 -7.25 -12.98 -4.61
N LEU A 896 -6.97 -14.17 -4.10
CA LEU A 896 -6.12 -14.38 -2.93
C LEU A 896 -4.80 -15.03 -3.34
N SER A 897 -3.71 -14.51 -2.77
CA SER A 897 -2.35 -15.01 -2.92
C SER A 897 -1.92 -15.57 -1.57
N LEU A 898 -1.88 -16.90 -1.45
CA LEU A 898 -1.71 -17.60 -0.18
C LEU A 898 -0.42 -18.43 -0.16
N ALA A 899 0.47 -18.19 0.81
CA ALA A 899 1.69 -18.97 1.02
C ALA A 899 1.47 -20.19 1.93
N GLY A 900 2.22 -21.26 1.70
CA GLY A 900 2.04 -22.56 2.36
C GLY A 900 2.67 -22.67 3.74
N ARG A 901 2.07 -23.48 4.62
CA ARG A 901 2.48 -23.61 6.03
C ARG A 901 2.76 -25.04 6.45
N ASN A 902 3.44 -25.17 7.59
CA ASN A 902 3.71 -26.41 8.32
C ASN A 902 2.93 -26.46 9.65
N THR A 903 2.05 -25.48 9.90
CA THR A 903 1.19 -25.39 11.09
C THR A 903 -0.25 -25.81 10.77
N ALA A 904 -1.08 -25.90 11.81
CA ALA A 904 -2.53 -26.13 11.71
C ALA A 904 -3.36 -24.84 11.71
N THR A 905 -2.73 -23.65 11.64
CA THR A 905 -3.42 -22.37 11.72
C THR A 905 -4.14 -22.05 10.40
N ALA A 906 -5.46 -21.83 10.49
CA ALA A 906 -6.28 -21.35 9.39
C ALA A 906 -5.62 -20.17 8.66
N ALA A 907 -5.59 -20.22 7.33
CA ALA A 907 -5.23 -19.09 6.49
C ALA A 907 -6.46 -18.20 6.22
N ILE A 908 -7.62 -18.84 6.04
CA ILE A 908 -8.91 -18.21 5.81
C ILE A 908 -9.91 -18.83 6.79
N GLN A 909 -10.64 -18.00 7.53
CA GLN A 909 -11.59 -18.42 8.56
C GLN A 909 -12.91 -17.65 8.42
N ASN A 910 -13.99 -18.37 8.13
CA ASN A 910 -15.35 -17.86 8.17
C ASN A 910 -15.88 -18.01 9.60
N LEU A 911 -16.03 -16.90 10.33
CA LEU A 911 -16.49 -16.94 11.73
C LEU A 911 -18.00 -17.20 11.80
N ALA A 912 -18.79 -16.35 11.13
CA ALA A 912 -20.23 -16.49 11.01
C ALA A 912 -20.77 -15.80 9.74
N GLY A 913 -22.04 -16.04 9.44
CA GLY A 913 -22.73 -15.55 8.24
C GLY A 913 -22.42 -16.37 6.98
N THR A 914 -23.03 -15.96 5.87
CA THR A 914 -22.77 -16.51 4.53
C THR A 914 -21.87 -15.55 3.77
N ASN A 915 -20.59 -15.88 3.66
CA ASN A 915 -19.57 -15.02 3.06
C ASN A 915 -19.01 -15.63 1.77
N THR A 916 -18.50 -14.78 0.88
CA THR A 916 -18.15 -15.16 -0.49
C THR A 916 -16.78 -14.60 -0.89
N LEU A 917 -15.87 -15.49 -1.28
CA LEU A 917 -14.62 -15.14 -1.97
C LEU A 917 -14.80 -15.53 -3.44
N SER A 918 -15.06 -14.56 -4.32
CA SER A 918 -15.35 -14.82 -5.74
C SER A 918 -14.12 -14.73 -6.65
N GLY A 919 -13.03 -14.10 -6.19
CA GLY A 919 -11.72 -14.20 -6.84
C GLY A 919 -11.09 -15.59 -6.68
N GLY A 920 -10.12 -15.91 -7.55
CA GLY A 920 -9.35 -17.15 -7.48
C GLY A 920 -8.35 -17.17 -6.33
N ILE A 921 -8.04 -18.34 -5.79
CA ILE A 921 -7.04 -18.54 -4.73
C ILE A 921 -5.83 -19.27 -5.31
N THR A 922 -4.72 -18.56 -5.46
CA THR A 922 -3.44 -19.15 -5.85
C THR A 922 -2.65 -19.54 -4.61
N VAL A 923 -2.32 -20.83 -4.47
CA VAL A 923 -1.43 -21.32 -3.41
C VAL A 923 0.03 -21.34 -3.88
N ASN A 924 0.87 -20.57 -3.20
CA ASN A 924 2.23 -20.17 -3.58
C ASN A 924 3.29 -20.90 -2.74
N VAL A 925 4.52 -20.40 -2.76
CA VAL A 925 5.68 -20.95 -2.03
C VAL A 925 5.43 -21.16 -0.53
N GLY A 926 6.19 -22.09 0.08
CA GLY A 926 6.16 -22.37 1.52
C GLY A 926 5.99 -23.86 1.84
N GLY A 927 5.38 -24.13 2.99
CA GLY A 927 5.05 -25.44 3.51
C GLY A 927 3.91 -26.17 2.79
N GLY A 928 3.62 -27.40 3.23
CA GLY A 928 2.68 -28.30 2.54
C GLY A 928 1.19 -27.99 2.71
N ASN A 929 0.82 -27.32 3.80
CA ASN A 929 -0.57 -27.24 4.28
C ASN A 929 -1.23 -25.89 4.03
N TYR A 930 -2.53 -25.94 3.70
CA TYR A 930 -3.40 -24.78 3.46
C TYR A 930 -4.74 -25.02 4.15
N TRP A 931 -4.97 -24.33 5.26
CA TRP A 931 -6.17 -24.53 6.09
C TRP A 931 -7.23 -23.47 5.81
N LEU A 932 -8.41 -23.92 5.39
CA LEU A 932 -9.62 -23.11 5.25
C LEU A 932 -10.63 -23.58 6.30
N GLN A 933 -11.19 -22.65 7.06
CA GLN A 933 -12.04 -22.93 8.22
C GLN A 933 -13.39 -22.22 8.09
N SER A 934 -14.45 -22.88 8.53
CA SER A 934 -15.80 -22.32 8.64
C SER A 934 -16.40 -22.73 9.98
N ASP A 935 -16.51 -21.80 10.92
CA ASP A 935 -16.94 -22.07 12.29
C ASP A 935 -18.47 -22.12 12.38
N ALA A 936 -19.15 -21.17 11.76
CA ALA A 936 -20.59 -21.15 11.54
C ALA A 936 -20.95 -20.63 10.14
N GLY A 937 -22.22 -20.78 9.74
CA GLY A 937 -22.73 -20.27 8.47
C GLY A 937 -22.18 -21.02 7.24
N GLN A 938 -21.78 -20.29 6.20
CA GLN A 938 -21.27 -20.86 4.95
C GLN A 938 -20.18 -19.98 4.32
N LEU A 939 -19.09 -20.61 3.85
CA LEU A 939 -18.09 -19.97 3.00
C LEU A 939 -18.27 -20.42 1.54
N ASN A 940 -18.60 -19.47 0.66
CA ASN A 940 -18.65 -19.67 -0.79
C ASN A 940 -17.29 -19.36 -1.42
N LEU A 941 -16.76 -20.28 -2.24
CA LEU A 941 -15.52 -20.11 -3.00
C LEU A 941 -15.84 -20.17 -4.50
N GLY A 942 -15.83 -19.00 -5.14
CA GLY A 942 -16.28 -18.81 -6.53
C GLY A 942 -15.20 -18.97 -7.59
N GLY A 943 -13.98 -18.51 -7.31
CA GLY A 943 -12.86 -18.55 -8.26
C GLY A 943 -12.05 -19.86 -8.21
N THR A 944 -11.20 -20.07 -9.20
CA THR A 944 -10.30 -21.23 -9.30
C THR A 944 -9.33 -21.31 -8.10
N LEU A 945 -9.16 -22.51 -7.53
CA LEU A 945 -8.14 -22.85 -6.55
C LEU A 945 -7.04 -23.65 -7.25
N THR A 946 -5.81 -23.12 -7.31
CA THR A 946 -4.68 -23.76 -8.04
C THR A 946 -3.33 -23.46 -7.40
N SER A 947 -2.30 -24.28 -7.67
CA SER A 947 -0.97 -24.16 -7.08
C SER A 947 0.09 -23.61 -8.03
N ALA A 948 0.72 -22.50 -7.64
CA ALA A 948 1.95 -21.99 -8.24
C ALA A 948 3.23 -22.58 -7.58
N ALA A 949 3.10 -23.25 -6.43
CA ALA A 949 4.19 -24.04 -5.84
C ALA A 949 4.34 -25.41 -6.50
N THR A 950 5.50 -26.05 -6.29
CA THR A 950 5.82 -27.38 -6.80
C THR A 950 5.61 -28.50 -5.75
N GLY A 951 5.65 -29.76 -6.19
CA GLY A 951 5.56 -30.95 -5.33
C GLY A 951 4.12 -31.36 -5.02
N THR A 952 3.85 -31.71 -3.77
CA THR A 952 2.49 -32.05 -3.28
C THR A 952 2.01 -30.97 -2.31
N ARG A 953 0.74 -30.56 -2.41
CA ARG A 953 0.11 -29.52 -1.57
C ARG A 953 -1.24 -30.00 -1.07
N THR A 954 -1.58 -29.69 0.18
CA THR A 954 -2.81 -30.18 0.82
C THR A 954 -3.73 -29.02 1.20
N LEU A 955 -4.89 -28.94 0.53
CA LEU A 955 -5.99 -28.05 0.89
C LEU A 955 -6.88 -28.74 1.93
N THR A 956 -6.96 -28.21 3.14
CA THR A 956 -7.79 -28.77 4.21
C THR A 956 -8.95 -27.83 4.55
N PHE A 957 -10.17 -28.36 4.47
CA PHE A 957 -11.43 -27.69 4.79
C PHE A 957 -11.96 -28.21 6.13
N GLN A 958 -12.17 -27.31 7.11
CA GLN A 958 -12.55 -27.69 8.48
C GLN A 958 -13.59 -26.79 9.15
N GLY A 959 -14.12 -27.27 10.28
CA GLY A 959 -15.04 -26.53 11.17
C GLY A 959 -16.46 -27.13 11.21
N ALA A 960 -17.39 -26.42 11.82
CA ALA A 960 -18.80 -26.81 11.93
C ALA A 960 -19.72 -26.07 10.93
N GLY A 961 -19.30 -24.91 10.45
CA GLY A 961 -19.90 -24.21 9.32
C GLY A 961 -19.63 -24.89 7.99
N ASN A 962 -20.40 -24.51 6.97
CA ASN A 962 -20.41 -25.16 5.66
C ASN A 962 -19.42 -24.51 4.68
N PHE A 963 -19.08 -25.26 3.63
CA PHE A 963 -18.37 -24.77 2.44
C PHE A 963 -19.17 -25.07 1.17
N ASN A 964 -19.12 -24.15 0.21
CA ASN A 964 -19.68 -24.33 -1.12
C ASN A 964 -18.65 -23.85 -2.15
N VAL A 965 -18.09 -24.79 -2.90
CA VAL A 965 -16.99 -24.56 -3.84
C VAL A 965 -17.53 -24.74 -5.25
N THR A 966 -17.91 -23.62 -5.86
CA THR A 966 -18.35 -23.56 -7.27
C THR A 966 -17.19 -23.33 -8.22
N GLY A 967 -16.10 -22.73 -7.73
CA GLY A 967 -14.83 -22.66 -8.45
C GLY A 967 -14.19 -24.02 -8.65
N VAL A 968 -13.29 -24.12 -9.63
CA VAL A 968 -12.53 -25.34 -9.91
C VAL A 968 -11.32 -25.43 -8.98
N ILE A 969 -11.22 -26.50 -8.19
CA ILE A 969 -9.94 -26.94 -7.62
C ILE A 969 -9.18 -27.68 -8.73
N ALA A 970 -7.96 -27.22 -9.04
CA ALA A 970 -7.07 -27.80 -10.02
C ALA A 970 -5.66 -27.96 -9.46
N ASP A 971 -4.90 -28.87 -10.06
CA ASP A 971 -3.44 -28.85 -9.96
C ASP A 971 -2.85 -27.57 -10.58
N GLY A 972 -1.55 -27.42 -10.51
CA GLY A 972 -0.79 -26.40 -11.24
C GLY A 972 0.64 -26.85 -11.43
N ALA A 973 1.59 -26.16 -10.79
CA ALA A 973 2.97 -26.66 -10.66
C ALA A 973 3.12 -27.79 -9.62
N ALA A 974 2.07 -28.05 -8.83
CA ALA A 974 1.98 -29.13 -7.84
C ALA A 974 0.70 -29.96 -8.01
N THR A 975 0.78 -31.21 -7.54
CA THR A 975 -0.38 -32.07 -7.28
C THR A 975 -1.08 -31.59 -6.00
N VAL A 976 -2.40 -31.36 -6.09
CA VAL A 976 -3.24 -30.85 -5.01
C VAL A 976 -4.07 -31.99 -4.40
N ASN A 977 -3.82 -32.29 -3.13
CA ASN A 977 -4.69 -33.14 -2.30
C ASN A 977 -5.79 -32.28 -1.65
N VAL A 978 -6.97 -32.87 -1.46
CA VAL A 978 -8.10 -32.24 -0.77
C VAL A 978 -8.48 -33.04 0.47
N VAL A 979 -8.56 -32.38 1.62
CA VAL A 979 -8.96 -32.99 2.89
C VAL A 979 -10.20 -32.27 3.43
N LYS A 980 -11.26 -33.02 3.72
CA LYS A 980 -12.44 -32.53 4.43
C LYS A 980 -12.45 -33.10 5.85
N THR A 981 -12.50 -32.23 6.86
CA THR A 981 -12.62 -32.58 8.28
C THR A 981 -13.62 -31.65 8.99
N GLY A 982 -13.85 -31.84 10.29
CA GLY A 982 -14.88 -31.12 11.05
C GLY A 982 -16.32 -31.51 10.67
N ALA A 983 -17.29 -31.09 11.49
CA ALA A 983 -18.69 -31.53 11.37
C ALA A 983 -19.43 -30.96 10.14
N GLY A 984 -19.04 -29.80 9.62
CA GLY A 984 -19.79 -29.09 8.59
C GLY A 984 -19.90 -29.82 7.24
N ARG A 985 -20.82 -29.39 6.39
CA ARG A 985 -21.02 -29.88 5.01
C ARG A 985 -20.12 -29.12 4.04
N MET A 986 -19.39 -29.84 3.19
CA MET A 986 -18.65 -29.27 2.07
C MET A 986 -19.29 -29.71 0.76
N THR A 987 -19.60 -28.77 -0.13
CA THR A 987 -20.13 -29.07 -1.47
C THR A 987 -19.09 -28.71 -2.53
N LEU A 988 -18.68 -29.70 -3.32
CA LEU A 988 -17.89 -29.51 -4.54
C LEU A 988 -18.86 -29.48 -5.73
N ALA A 989 -19.21 -28.27 -6.18
CA ALA A 989 -20.05 -28.04 -7.35
C ALA A 989 -19.23 -27.75 -8.62
N GLY A 990 -17.97 -27.31 -8.49
CA GLY A 990 -17.05 -27.11 -9.61
C GLY A 990 -16.65 -28.42 -10.32
N MET A 991 -16.14 -28.28 -11.55
CA MET A 991 -15.55 -29.38 -12.33
C MET A 991 -14.08 -29.56 -11.92
N ASN A 992 -13.84 -30.13 -10.74
CA ASN A 992 -12.48 -30.19 -10.16
C ASN A 992 -11.57 -31.16 -10.93
N SER A 993 -10.34 -30.73 -11.20
CA SER A 993 -9.40 -31.42 -12.09
C SER A 993 -8.04 -31.72 -11.45
N TYR A 994 -7.96 -31.69 -10.12
CA TYR A 994 -6.75 -32.09 -9.38
C TYR A 994 -6.53 -33.61 -9.44
N THR A 995 -5.27 -34.04 -9.45
CA THR A 995 -4.90 -35.47 -9.49
C THR A 995 -4.53 -36.04 -8.13
N GLY A 996 -4.42 -35.20 -7.09
CA GLY A 996 -4.14 -35.61 -5.72
C GLY A 996 -5.33 -36.30 -5.03
N THR A 997 -5.08 -36.88 -3.87
CA THR A 997 -6.08 -37.68 -3.14
C THR A 997 -7.16 -36.82 -2.49
N THR A 998 -8.34 -37.41 -2.29
CA THR A 998 -9.44 -36.79 -1.53
C THR A 998 -9.68 -37.58 -0.24
N ALA A 999 -9.52 -36.96 0.92
CA ALA A 999 -9.76 -37.61 2.22
C ALA A 999 -10.95 -36.95 2.93
N VAL A 1000 -12.03 -37.69 3.13
CA VAL A 1000 -13.19 -37.28 3.93
C VAL A 1000 -13.04 -37.86 5.33
N ASN A 1001 -12.44 -37.07 6.22
CA ASN A 1001 -12.09 -37.45 7.59
C ASN A 1001 -13.16 -37.07 8.62
N GLY A 1002 -14.18 -36.30 8.24
CA GLY A 1002 -15.29 -35.94 9.12
C GLY A 1002 -16.34 -35.05 8.45
N GLY A 1003 -17.57 -35.10 8.96
CA GLY A 1003 -18.73 -34.41 8.38
C GLY A 1003 -19.12 -34.98 7.01
N THR A 1004 -19.77 -34.15 6.19
CA THR A 1004 -20.25 -34.56 4.85
C THR A 1004 -19.49 -33.86 3.73
N LEU A 1005 -19.06 -34.64 2.72
CA LEU A 1005 -18.66 -34.14 1.40
C LEU A 1005 -19.76 -34.48 0.38
N LEU A 1006 -20.35 -33.46 -0.23
CA LEU A 1006 -21.18 -33.60 -1.43
C LEU A 1006 -20.33 -33.36 -2.69
N VAL A 1007 -20.39 -34.29 -3.62
CA VAL A 1007 -19.87 -34.14 -4.98
C VAL A 1007 -21.04 -33.87 -5.92
N ASN A 1008 -21.23 -32.61 -6.30
CA ASN A 1008 -22.30 -32.18 -7.21
C ASN A 1008 -21.77 -31.77 -8.59
N GLY A 1009 -20.47 -31.53 -8.72
CA GLY A 1009 -19.74 -31.43 -9.99
C GLY A 1009 -18.87 -32.66 -10.22
N LEU A 1010 -17.57 -32.43 -10.47
CA LEU A 1010 -16.56 -33.49 -10.61
C LEU A 1010 -15.59 -33.46 -9.42
N VAL A 1011 -15.25 -34.62 -8.85
CA VAL A 1011 -14.00 -34.86 -8.11
C VAL A 1011 -13.00 -35.53 -9.05
N GLY A 1012 -11.74 -35.13 -8.95
CA GLY A 1012 -10.66 -35.56 -9.85
C GLY A 1012 -10.30 -37.05 -9.77
N THR A 1013 -9.19 -37.42 -10.41
CA THR A 1013 -8.78 -38.83 -10.64
C THR A 1013 -8.05 -39.47 -9.47
N GLY A 1014 -7.60 -38.69 -8.48
CA GLY A 1014 -6.95 -39.22 -7.28
C GLY A 1014 -7.90 -40.04 -6.39
N ALA A 1015 -7.35 -41.00 -5.66
CA ALA A 1015 -8.14 -41.90 -4.82
C ALA A 1015 -8.91 -41.14 -3.72
N VAL A 1016 -10.14 -41.58 -3.45
CA VAL A 1016 -11.04 -41.00 -2.45
C VAL A 1016 -11.22 -41.97 -1.28
N THR A 1017 -10.98 -41.49 -0.06
CA THR A 1017 -11.16 -42.27 1.17
C THR A 1017 -12.19 -41.60 2.06
N VAL A 1018 -13.17 -42.37 2.55
CA VAL A 1018 -14.17 -41.93 3.52
C VAL A 1018 -13.92 -42.64 4.84
N ALA A 1019 -13.57 -41.89 5.89
CA ALA A 1019 -13.20 -42.41 7.19
C ALA A 1019 -14.42 -42.66 8.10
N ASN A 1020 -14.17 -43.22 9.29
CA ASN A 1020 -15.19 -43.37 10.34
C ASN A 1020 -15.92 -42.05 10.63
N THR A 1021 -17.25 -42.09 10.78
CA THR A 1021 -18.18 -40.96 10.97
C THR A 1021 -18.28 -39.95 9.82
N ALA A 1022 -17.49 -40.09 8.76
CA ALA A 1022 -17.57 -39.24 7.57
C ALA A 1022 -18.62 -39.75 6.59
N THR A 1023 -19.22 -38.84 5.81
CA THR A 1023 -20.19 -39.15 4.74
C THR A 1023 -19.71 -38.61 3.40
N LEU A 1024 -19.75 -39.44 2.36
CA LEU A 1024 -19.64 -39.02 0.96
C LEU A 1024 -21.02 -39.12 0.29
N GLY A 1025 -21.40 -38.11 -0.49
CA GLY A 1025 -22.68 -38.07 -1.20
C GLY A 1025 -22.69 -37.12 -2.39
N GLY A 1026 -23.88 -36.75 -2.86
CA GLY A 1026 -24.07 -35.79 -3.97
C GLY A 1026 -24.66 -36.39 -5.24
N LEU A 1027 -24.69 -35.57 -6.29
CA LEU A 1027 -25.35 -35.85 -7.59
C LEU A 1027 -24.36 -35.93 -8.78
N GLY A 1028 -23.06 -35.82 -8.52
CA GLY A 1028 -22.01 -35.66 -9.51
C GLY A 1028 -21.18 -36.92 -9.76
N THR A 1029 -19.92 -36.70 -10.16
CA THR A 1029 -18.99 -37.76 -10.56
C THR A 1029 -17.72 -37.74 -9.72
N VAL A 1030 -17.27 -38.92 -9.27
CA VAL A 1030 -15.95 -39.14 -8.69
C VAL A 1030 -15.07 -39.85 -9.72
N GLY A 1031 -13.99 -39.17 -10.15
CA GLY A 1031 -13.07 -39.67 -11.17
C GLY A 1031 -12.11 -40.76 -10.67
N GLY A 1032 -11.75 -40.75 -9.38
CA GLY A 1032 -10.87 -41.74 -8.76
C GLY A 1032 -11.58 -42.98 -8.21
N ALA A 1033 -10.79 -43.92 -7.69
CA ALA A 1033 -11.31 -45.07 -6.95
C ALA A 1033 -11.73 -44.66 -5.52
N VAL A 1034 -12.82 -45.24 -5.02
CA VAL A 1034 -13.42 -44.88 -3.72
C VAL A 1034 -13.26 -46.02 -2.72
N THR A 1035 -12.80 -45.72 -1.51
CA THR A 1035 -12.83 -46.65 -0.37
C THR A 1035 -13.60 -46.04 0.79
N VAL A 1036 -14.71 -46.66 1.17
CA VAL A 1036 -15.48 -46.33 2.37
C VAL A 1036 -15.01 -47.26 3.48
N GLN A 1037 -14.39 -46.69 4.50
CA GLN A 1037 -13.81 -47.43 5.63
C GLN A 1037 -14.89 -47.87 6.62
N SER A 1038 -14.53 -48.75 7.57
CA SER A 1038 -15.39 -49.09 8.69
C SER A 1038 -15.85 -47.82 9.44
N GLY A 1039 -17.15 -47.72 9.71
CA GLY A 1039 -17.81 -46.54 10.28
C GLY A 1039 -18.03 -45.37 9.31
N GLY A 1040 -17.53 -45.44 8.08
CA GLY A 1040 -17.77 -44.44 7.03
C GLY A 1040 -19.09 -44.68 6.30
N THR A 1041 -19.70 -43.60 5.79
CA THR A 1041 -21.01 -43.64 5.11
C THR A 1041 -20.91 -43.18 3.65
N LEU A 1042 -21.59 -43.90 2.76
CA LEU A 1042 -21.89 -43.47 1.39
C LEU A 1042 -23.39 -43.22 1.27
N ALA A 1043 -23.78 -42.02 0.85
CA ALA A 1043 -25.18 -41.61 0.69
C ALA A 1043 -25.30 -40.72 -0.55
N PRO A 1044 -25.59 -41.29 -1.75
CA PRO A 1044 -25.95 -40.53 -2.94
C PRO A 1044 -27.10 -39.53 -2.69
N GLY A 1045 -27.33 -38.64 -3.64
CA GLY A 1045 -28.39 -37.63 -3.51
C GLY A 1045 -27.96 -36.39 -2.72
N VAL A 1046 -28.90 -35.45 -2.61
CA VAL A 1046 -28.74 -34.18 -1.86
C VAL A 1046 -30.10 -33.86 -1.25
N ASP A 1047 -30.26 -34.22 0.04
CA ASP A 1047 -31.49 -33.97 0.82
C ASP A 1047 -32.75 -34.52 0.12
N GLY A 1048 -32.58 -35.66 -0.55
CA GLY A 1048 -33.53 -36.30 -1.45
C GLY A 1048 -32.82 -37.11 -2.55
N THR A 1049 -33.60 -37.98 -3.20
CA THR A 1049 -33.13 -39.02 -4.14
C THR A 1049 -32.32 -38.49 -5.33
N GLY A 1050 -31.19 -39.11 -5.64
CA GLY A 1050 -30.51 -38.92 -6.93
C GLY A 1050 -29.28 -39.80 -7.19
N ARG A 1051 -28.57 -39.53 -8.29
CA ARG A 1051 -27.50 -40.40 -8.79
C ARG A 1051 -26.10 -39.88 -8.46
N LEU A 1052 -25.27 -40.71 -7.84
CA LEU A 1052 -23.83 -40.51 -7.70
C LEU A 1052 -23.07 -41.47 -8.62
N VAL A 1053 -22.09 -40.95 -9.36
CA VAL A 1053 -21.25 -41.74 -10.29
C VAL A 1053 -19.84 -41.89 -9.73
N ILE A 1054 -19.30 -43.11 -9.76
CA ILE A 1054 -17.90 -43.43 -9.44
C ILE A 1054 -17.30 -44.12 -10.67
N ASN A 1055 -16.31 -43.49 -11.31
CA ASN A 1055 -15.79 -44.01 -12.58
C ASN A 1055 -14.97 -45.30 -12.40
N GLN A 1056 -14.20 -45.39 -11.31
CA GLN A 1056 -13.29 -46.50 -11.03
C GLN A 1056 -13.94 -47.52 -10.07
N ALA A 1057 -13.14 -48.32 -9.36
CA ALA A 1057 -13.63 -49.26 -8.37
C ALA A 1057 -14.17 -48.56 -7.10
N LEU A 1058 -15.19 -49.15 -6.48
CA LEU A 1058 -15.70 -48.78 -5.16
C LEU A 1058 -15.52 -49.97 -4.21
N THR A 1059 -14.89 -49.72 -3.07
CA THR A 1059 -14.73 -50.67 -1.96
C THR A 1059 -15.51 -50.20 -0.74
N LEU A 1060 -16.54 -50.96 -0.35
CA LEU A 1060 -17.32 -50.78 0.86
C LEU A 1060 -16.80 -51.76 1.93
N GLN A 1061 -15.93 -51.30 2.83
CA GLN A 1061 -15.34 -52.17 3.86
C GLN A 1061 -16.39 -52.68 4.84
N THR A 1062 -16.14 -53.83 5.47
CA THR A 1062 -16.96 -54.34 6.58
C THR A 1062 -17.08 -53.28 7.67
N GLY A 1063 -18.32 -52.99 8.10
CA GLY A 1063 -18.63 -51.91 9.05
C GLY A 1063 -18.85 -50.53 8.43
N SER A 1064 -18.66 -50.34 7.12
CA SER A 1064 -19.18 -49.15 6.41
C SER A 1064 -20.71 -49.21 6.28
N THR A 1065 -21.35 -48.08 5.95
CA THR A 1065 -22.78 -48.00 5.64
C THR A 1065 -23.00 -47.40 4.26
N THR A 1066 -23.91 -47.99 3.47
CA THR A 1066 -24.46 -47.36 2.25
C THR A 1066 -25.93 -47.02 2.52
N ARG A 1067 -26.28 -45.73 2.54
CA ARG A 1067 -27.67 -45.26 2.64
C ARG A 1067 -28.19 -44.95 1.24
N LEU A 1068 -29.42 -45.38 0.95
CA LEU A 1068 -30.12 -45.09 -0.30
C LEU A 1068 -31.58 -44.70 0.00
N GLU A 1069 -32.00 -43.58 -0.54
CA GLU A 1069 -33.34 -43.02 -0.38
C GLU A 1069 -34.28 -43.52 -1.50
N LEU A 1070 -35.53 -43.79 -1.13
CA LEU A 1070 -36.61 -44.25 -2.00
C LEU A 1070 -37.81 -43.32 -1.83
N ASN A 1071 -38.52 -43.00 -2.91
CA ASN A 1071 -39.74 -42.20 -2.89
C ASN A 1071 -40.87 -43.02 -3.51
N ALA A 1072 -41.81 -43.48 -2.69
CA ALA A 1072 -42.93 -44.31 -3.13
C ALA A 1072 -44.01 -43.54 -3.90
N VAL A 1073 -44.02 -42.19 -3.83
CA VAL A 1073 -44.99 -41.32 -4.56
C VAL A 1073 -44.53 -41.05 -5.98
N ALA A 1074 -43.24 -40.78 -6.19
CA ALA A 1074 -42.68 -40.36 -7.49
C ALA A 1074 -41.91 -41.47 -8.23
N PRO A 1075 -42.02 -42.75 -7.79
CA PRO A 1075 -41.03 -43.81 -7.99
C PRO A 1075 -39.55 -43.42 -8.17
N THR A 1076 -39.05 -42.37 -7.51
CA THR A 1076 -37.63 -42.00 -7.57
C THR A 1076 -36.82 -42.73 -6.50
N ASN A 1077 -35.53 -42.92 -6.75
CA ASN A 1077 -34.59 -43.51 -5.80
C ASN A 1077 -33.17 -42.97 -5.98
N ASP A 1078 -32.34 -43.14 -4.97
CA ASP A 1078 -30.90 -42.99 -5.11
C ASP A 1078 -30.33 -44.04 -6.06
N VAL A 1079 -29.35 -43.65 -6.87
CA VAL A 1079 -28.67 -44.54 -7.81
C VAL A 1079 -27.16 -44.44 -7.60
N LEU A 1080 -26.53 -45.54 -7.25
CA LEU A 1080 -25.07 -45.64 -7.18
C LEU A 1080 -24.51 -46.30 -8.44
N GLN A 1081 -23.93 -45.50 -9.33
CA GLN A 1081 -23.32 -45.96 -10.57
C GLN A 1081 -21.82 -46.18 -10.38
N VAL A 1082 -21.30 -47.37 -10.71
CA VAL A 1082 -19.89 -47.75 -10.56
C VAL A 1082 -19.36 -48.28 -11.89
N GLY A 1083 -18.37 -47.59 -12.47
CA GLY A 1083 -17.76 -47.99 -13.74
C GLY A 1083 -16.76 -49.15 -13.60
N GLY A 1084 -16.09 -49.24 -12.44
CA GLY A 1084 -15.21 -50.36 -12.08
C GLY A 1084 -15.91 -51.46 -11.29
N MET A 1085 -15.14 -52.17 -10.46
CA MET A 1085 -15.64 -53.20 -9.55
C MET A 1085 -16.32 -52.58 -8.32
N LEU A 1086 -17.54 -53.04 -8.01
CA LEU A 1086 -18.25 -52.78 -6.76
C LEU A 1086 -17.99 -53.92 -5.76
N THR A 1087 -17.13 -53.66 -4.77
CA THR A 1087 -16.86 -54.58 -3.66
C THR A 1087 -17.75 -54.25 -2.47
N ARG A 1088 -18.63 -55.19 -2.11
CA ARG A 1088 -19.63 -55.09 -1.03
C ARG A 1088 -19.08 -55.71 0.26
N GLY A 1089 -19.41 -55.11 1.42
CA GLY A 1089 -18.94 -55.57 2.74
C GLY A 1089 -19.64 -54.91 3.93
N GLY A 1090 -19.97 -53.62 3.82
CA GLY A 1090 -20.73 -52.87 4.84
C GLY A 1090 -22.22 -53.23 4.92
N ALA A 1091 -22.98 -52.43 5.68
CA ALA A 1091 -24.44 -52.49 5.73
C ALA A 1091 -25.08 -51.70 4.57
N LEU A 1092 -26.23 -52.16 4.09
CA LEU A 1092 -27.07 -51.45 3.11
C LEU A 1092 -28.37 -51.00 3.79
N VAL A 1093 -28.68 -49.71 3.74
CA VAL A 1093 -29.83 -49.11 4.45
C VAL A 1093 -30.70 -48.33 3.48
N PHE A 1094 -31.95 -48.76 3.32
CA PHE A 1094 -32.94 -48.05 2.52
C PHE A 1094 -33.87 -47.20 3.41
N THR A 1095 -34.10 -45.95 3.01
CA THR A 1095 -35.01 -45.02 3.69
C THR A 1095 -36.12 -44.59 2.73
N ASN A 1096 -37.38 -44.73 3.13
CA ASN A 1096 -38.50 -44.15 2.38
C ASN A 1096 -38.69 -42.68 2.78
N ILE A 1097 -38.55 -41.75 1.84
CA ILE A 1097 -38.69 -40.31 2.09
C ILE A 1097 -40.13 -39.79 1.89
N ALA A 1098 -40.99 -40.52 1.16
CA ALA A 1098 -42.38 -40.11 0.93
C ALA A 1098 -43.29 -41.26 0.47
N GLY A 1099 -44.53 -41.29 0.99
CA GLY A 1099 -45.61 -42.14 0.50
C GLY A 1099 -45.60 -43.59 0.99
N THR A 1100 -46.49 -44.41 0.44
CA THR A 1100 -46.67 -45.83 0.77
C THR A 1100 -46.36 -46.71 -0.44
N PHE A 1101 -45.52 -47.73 -0.25
CA PHE A 1101 -45.14 -48.65 -1.31
C PHE A 1101 -46.32 -49.47 -1.84
N SER A 1102 -46.26 -49.83 -3.13
CA SER A 1102 -47.27 -50.62 -3.85
C SER A 1102 -46.63 -51.77 -4.63
N ALA A 1103 -47.34 -52.88 -4.82
CA ALA A 1103 -46.88 -54.00 -5.63
C ALA A 1103 -46.54 -53.54 -7.07
N GLY A 1104 -45.45 -54.07 -7.62
CA GLY A 1104 -44.96 -53.72 -8.95
C GLY A 1104 -44.07 -52.48 -9.02
N GLN A 1105 -43.82 -51.78 -7.90
CA GLN A 1105 -42.80 -50.72 -7.86
C GLN A 1105 -41.39 -51.32 -7.94
N VAL A 1106 -40.52 -50.68 -8.74
CA VAL A 1106 -39.17 -51.16 -9.07
C VAL A 1106 -38.20 -49.98 -8.98
N PHE A 1107 -37.11 -50.16 -8.22
CA PHE A 1107 -36.10 -49.14 -7.92
C PHE A 1107 -34.71 -49.63 -8.37
N PRO A 1108 -34.17 -49.15 -9.51
CA PRO A 1108 -32.81 -49.46 -9.96
C PRO A 1108 -31.80 -48.65 -9.14
N VAL A 1109 -31.25 -49.25 -8.09
CA VAL A 1109 -30.50 -48.57 -7.02
C VAL A 1109 -28.98 -48.70 -7.15
N PHE A 1110 -28.50 -49.70 -7.89
CA PHE A 1110 -27.09 -49.81 -8.30
C PHE A 1110 -26.97 -49.98 -9.82
N ALA A 1111 -25.93 -49.41 -10.41
CA ALA A 1111 -25.56 -49.65 -11.81
C ALA A 1111 -24.06 -49.98 -11.88
N ALA A 1112 -23.72 -51.27 -11.85
CA ALA A 1112 -22.34 -51.76 -11.84
C ALA A 1112 -22.19 -53.02 -12.72
N ASN A 1113 -21.07 -53.14 -13.43
CA ASN A 1113 -20.80 -54.25 -14.35
C ASN A 1113 -20.04 -55.42 -13.69
N ILE A 1114 -19.26 -55.14 -12.65
CA ILE A 1114 -18.40 -56.12 -11.96
C ILE A 1114 -18.67 -56.03 -10.46
N TRP A 1115 -18.95 -57.18 -9.84
CA TRP A 1115 -19.42 -57.27 -8.46
C TRP A 1115 -18.53 -58.21 -7.64
N ALA A 1116 -18.20 -57.81 -6.42
CA ALA A 1116 -17.43 -58.62 -5.47
C ALA A 1116 -18.02 -58.51 -4.05
N GLY A 1117 -17.77 -59.51 -3.20
CA GLY A 1117 -18.24 -59.55 -1.82
C GLY A 1117 -19.76 -59.52 -1.66
N ALA A 1118 -20.22 -59.29 -0.42
CA ALA A 1118 -21.62 -59.20 -0.03
C ALA A 1118 -21.79 -58.15 1.07
N PHE A 1119 -22.95 -57.51 1.17
CA PHE A 1119 -23.25 -56.64 2.32
C PHE A 1119 -23.42 -57.48 3.58
N SER A 1120 -22.94 -57.00 4.74
CA SER A 1120 -23.07 -57.69 6.03
C SER A 1120 -24.51 -57.72 6.55
N SER A 1121 -25.34 -56.79 6.10
CA SER A 1121 -26.75 -56.65 6.46
C SER A 1121 -27.48 -55.78 5.44
N ILE A 1122 -28.80 -55.96 5.37
CA ILE A 1122 -29.71 -55.07 4.63
C ILE A 1122 -30.82 -54.61 5.58
N SER A 1123 -31.09 -53.31 5.59
CA SER A 1123 -32.21 -52.68 6.29
C SER A 1123 -33.15 -52.07 5.25
N LEU A 1124 -34.45 -52.37 5.37
CA LEU A 1124 -35.48 -52.04 4.40
C LEU A 1124 -36.66 -51.34 5.12
N PRO A 1125 -37.31 -50.35 4.49
CA PRO A 1125 -38.52 -49.74 5.04
C PRO A 1125 -39.64 -50.77 5.25
N ALA A 1126 -40.49 -50.52 6.24
CA ALA A 1126 -41.71 -51.28 6.43
C ALA A 1126 -42.63 -51.18 5.19
N LEU A 1127 -43.29 -52.28 4.86
CA LEU A 1127 -44.28 -52.35 3.79
C LEU A 1127 -45.70 -52.48 4.37
N PRO A 1128 -46.74 -52.01 3.65
CA PRO A 1128 -48.12 -52.37 3.92
C PRO A 1128 -48.35 -53.89 3.97
N PRO A 1129 -49.34 -54.37 4.77
CA PRO A 1129 -49.70 -55.79 4.81
C PRO A 1129 -50.01 -56.37 3.42
N GLY A 1130 -49.58 -57.60 3.18
CA GLY A 1130 -49.72 -58.28 1.88
C GLY A 1130 -48.65 -57.93 0.84
N LEU A 1131 -47.67 -57.07 1.18
CA LEU A 1131 -46.50 -56.77 0.33
C LEU A 1131 -45.20 -57.29 0.95
N GLN A 1132 -44.23 -57.60 0.10
CA GLN A 1132 -42.88 -58.04 0.47
C GLN A 1132 -41.82 -57.43 -0.46
N TRP A 1133 -40.59 -57.31 0.03
CA TRP A 1133 -39.44 -56.87 -0.78
C TRP A 1133 -38.89 -58.05 -1.59
N ASN A 1134 -38.80 -57.86 -2.91
CA ASN A 1134 -38.09 -58.75 -3.82
C ASN A 1134 -36.67 -58.22 -4.05
N THR A 1135 -35.68 -58.92 -3.49
CA THR A 1135 -34.25 -58.60 -3.58
C THR A 1135 -33.49 -59.46 -4.60
N ASN A 1136 -34.15 -60.35 -5.34
CA ASN A 1136 -33.48 -61.32 -6.22
C ASN A 1136 -32.61 -60.63 -7.30
N ASN A 1137 -33.09 -59.50 -7.83
CA ASN A 1137 -32.38 -58.71 -8.84
C ASN A 1137 -31.43 -57.66 -8.23
N LEU A 1138 -31.41 -57.48 -6.91
CA LEU A 1138 -30.59 -56.47 -6.23
C LEU A 1138 -29.09 -56.82 -6.28
N TRP A 1139 -28.79 -58.12 -6.23
CA TRP A 1139 -27.43 -58.64 -6.10
C TRP A 1139 -26.72 -58.92 -7.44
N THR A 1140 -27.47 -58.90 -8.54
CA THR A 1140 -27.04 -59.28 -9.90
C THR A 1140 -27.15 -58.11 -10.89
N VAL A 1141 -28.26 -57.36 -10.85
CA VAL A 1141 -28.56 -56.24 -11.75
C VAL A 1141 -28.99 -54.97 -10.98
N GLY A 1142 -28.65 -54.90 -9.68
CA GLY A 1142 -28.77 -53.68 -8.88
C GLY A 1142 -30.19 -53.17 -8.61
N THR A 1143 -31.21 -54.01 -8.77
CA THR A 1143 -32.62 -53.57 -8.74
C THR A 1143 -33.40 -54.16 -7.56
N LEU A 1144 -33.98 -53.29 -6.73
CA LEU A 1144 -34.92 -53.64 -5.65
C LEU A 1144 -36.36 -53.51 -6.17
N ALA A 1145 -37.27 -54.42 -5.77
CA ALA A 1145 -38.68 -54.33 -6.17
C ALA A 1145 -39.64 -54.64 -5.02
N VAL A 1146 -40.86 -54.12 -5.11
CA VAL A 1146 -41.97 -54.43 -4.20
C VAL A 1146 -42.88 -55.44 -4.88
N ALA A 1147 -43.07 -56.61 -4.27
CA ALA A 1147 -43.95 -57.66 -4.76
C ALA A 1147 -45.14 -57.84 -3.81
N ALA A 1148 -46.23 -58.42 -4.33
CA ALA A 1148 -47.24 -59.01 -3.46
C ALA A 1148 -46.64 -60.23 -2.73
N VAL A 1149 -47.11 -60.49 -1.51
CA VAL A 1149 -47.00 -61.82 -0.91
C VAL A 1149 -47.97 -62.73 -1.69
N PRO A 1150 -47.52 -63.88 -2.24
CA PRO A 1150 -48.41 -64.82 -2.90
C PRO A 1150 -49.54 -65.24 -1.95
N PRO A 1151 -50.80 -65.31 -2.41
CA PRO A 1151 -51.86 -65.90 -1.59
C PRO A 1151 -51.49 -67.37 -1.29
N PRO A 1152 -51.69 -67.85 -0.06
CA PRO A 1152 -51.26 -69.19 0.32
C PRO A 1152 -52.09 -70.26 -0.39
N THR A 1153 -51.42 -71.14 -1.13
CA THR A 1153 -52.08 -72.26 -1.82
C THR A 1153 -52.48 -73.34 -0.83
N LEU A 1154 -53.78 -73.51 -0.61
CA LEU A 1154 -54.35 -74.69 0.02
C LEU A 1154 -54.57 -75.77 -1.05
N ASN A 1155 -53.62 -76.69 -1.17
CA ASN A 1155 -53.78 -77.88 -1.99
C ASN A 1155 -54.72 -78.86 -1.27
N PHE A 1156 -55.41 -79.70 -2.03
CA PHE A 1156 -56.26 -80.75 -1.47
C PHE A 1156 -56.19 -82.04 -2.30
N SER A 1157 -56.40 -83.18 -1.64
CA SER A 1157 -56.63 -84.46 -2.31
C SER A 1157 -57.72 -85.25 -1.58
N LEU A 1158 -58.48 -86.06 -2.32
CA LEU A 1158 -59.60 -86.86 -1.80
C LEU A 1158 -59.34 -88.34 -2.11
N SER A 1159 -59.27 -89.18 -1.09
CA SER A 1159 -59.09 -90.62 -1.24
C SER A 1159 -59.75 -91.38 -0.10
N GLY A 1160 -60.40 -92.52 -0.38
CA GLY A 1160 -60.91 -93.44 0.65
C GLY A 1160 -61.90 -92.85 1.69
N GLY A 1161 -62.52 -91.70 1.40
CA GLY A 1161 -63.38 -90.99 2.36
C GLY A 1161 -62.65 -89.94 3.24
N THR A 1162 -61.40 -89.62 2.96
CA THR A 1162 -60.66 -88.53 3.64
C THR A 1162 -60.19 -87.46 2.65
N LEU A 1163 -60.26 -86.21 3.10
CA LEU A 1163 -59.78 -85.01 2.43
C LEU A 1163 -58.46 -84.59 3.09
N GLU A 1164 -57.33 -84.80 2.43
CA GLU A 1164 -56.05 -84.23 2.85
C GLU A 1164 -55.95 -82.79 2.35
N LEU A 1165 -55.58 -81.87 3.24
CA LEU A 1165 -55.41 -80.45 3.01
C LEU A 1165 -53.95 -80.07 3.32
N SER A 1166 -53.21 -79.54 2.34
CA SER A 1166 -51.78 -79.28 2.48
C SER A 1166 -51.34 -77.95 1.88
N TRP A 1167 -50.43 -77.26 2.57
CA TRP A 1167 -49.91 -75.95 2.21
C TRP A 1167 -48.42 -75.82 2.56
N SER A 1168 -47.80 -74.73 2.12
CA SER A 1168 -46.43 -74.36 2.46
C SER A 1168 -46.35 -72.94 3.03
N GLY A 1169 -45.31 -72.68 3.82
CA GLY A 1169 -45.16 -71.41 4.57
C GLY A 1169 -45.86 -71.40 5.94
N PRO A 1170 -45.70 -70.31 6.72
CA PRO A 1170 -46.09 -70.23 8.13
C PRO A 1170 -47.59 -69.93 8.30
N PHE A 1171 -48.45 -70.79 7.76
CA PHE A 1171 -49.91 -70.66 7.87
C PHE A 1171 -50.50 -71.74 8.77
N LYS A 1172 -51.66 -71.46 9.37
CA LYS A 1172 -52.52 -72.45 10.02
C LYS A 1172 -53.87 -72.57 9.30
N LEU A 1173 -54.46 -73.76 9.39
CA LEU A 1173 -55.79 -74.06 8.86
C LEU A 1173 -56.88 -73.63 9.85
N GLN A 1174 -57.84 -72.86 9.36
CA GLN A 1174 -59.09 -72.54 10.05
C GLN A 1174 -60.27 -73.14 9.28
N TYR A 1175 -61.38 -73.38 10.00
CA TYR A 1175 -62.63 -73.86 9.43
C TYR A 1175 -63.85 -73.14 10.00
N GLN A 1176 -64.98 -73.23 9.30
CA GLN A 1176 -66.32 -72.97 9.85
C GLN A 1176 -67.30 -74.00 9.27
N THR A 1177 -68.40 -74.30 9.98
CA THR A 1177 -69.59 -74.89 9.35
C THR A 1177 -70.56 -73.78 8.95
N ALA A 1178 -71.16 -73.91 7.77
CA ALA A 1178 -72.19 -72.98 7.31
C ALA A 1178 -73.13 -73.65 6.30
N PRO A 1179 -74.46 -73.44 6.38
CA PRO A 1179 -75.37 -73.85 5.32
C PRO A 1179 -75.02 -73.20 3.98
N ARG A 1180 -75.01 -73.99 2.90
CA ARG A 1180 -74.62 -73.53 1.55
C ARG A 1180 -75.49 -72.39 0.98
N ALA A 1181 -76.63 -72.11 1.62
CA ALA A 1181 -77.56 -71.03 1.25
C ALA A 1181 -77.29 -69.68 1.95
N THR A 1182 -76.58 -69.65 3.08
CA THR A 1182 -76.39 -68.43 3.89
C THR A 1182 -75.04 -67.74 3.68
N GLY A 1183 -74.08 -68.41 3.03
CA GLY A 1183 -72.73 -67.87 2.82
C GLY A 1183 -71.79 -68.07 4.01
N LEU A 1184 -70.67 -67.35 4.01
CA LEU A 1184 -69.60 -67.46 5.02
C LEU A 1184 -69.63 -66.26 5.96
N ASP A 1185 -69.58 -66.51 7.26
CA ASP A 1185 -69.38 -65.46 8.26
C ASP A 1185 -67.88 -65.16 8.43
N PRO A 1186 -67.41 -63.90 8.28
CA PRO A 1186 -66.02 -63.53 8.58
C PRO A 1186 -65.58 -63.74 10.04
N ALA A 1187 -66.52 -63.76 11.00
CA ALA A 1187 -66.27 -63.91 12.43
C ALA A 1187 -66.34 -65.36 12.94
N ALA A 1188 -67.09 -66.25 12.30
CA ALA A 1188 -67.32 -67.63 12.78
C ALA A 1188 -66.18 -68.64 12.49
N TRP A 1189 -64.97 -68.16 12.17
CA TRP A 1189 -63.84 -69.04 11.85
C TRP A 1189 -63.09 -69.51 13.10
N LEU A 1190 -63.00 -70.83 13.25
CA LEU A 1190 -62.28 -71.52 14.32
C LEU A 1190 -60.97 -72.13 13.81
N ASP A 1191 -59.98 -72.27 14.69
CA ASP A 1191 -58.77 -73.04 14.38
C ASP A 1191 -59.12 -74.53 14.22
N HIS A 1192 -58.63 -75.16 13.15
CA HIS A 1192 -58.86 -76.59 12.94
C HIS A 1192 -58.00 -77.41 13.92
N PRO A 1193 -58.54 -78.46 14.56
CA PRO A 1193 -57.73 -79.38 15.36
C PRO A 1193 -56.55 -79.94 14.54
N GLY A 1194 -55.34 -79.86 15.08
CA GLY A 1194 -54.10 -80.22 14.36
C GLY A 1194 -53.66 -79.23 13.26
N GLY A 1195 -54.46 -78.21 12.94
CA GLY A 1195 -54.25 -77.27 11.83
C GLY A 1195 -53.06 -76.31 11.96
N GLY A 1196 -52.22 -76.44 13.00
CA GLY A 1196 -50.96 -75.70 13.14
C GLY A 1196 -49.80 -76.27 12.31
N ALA A 1197 -49.99 -77.41 11.64
CA ALA A 1197 -49.02 -78.03 10.74
C ALA A 1197 -49.69 -78.55 9.46
N SER A 1198 -48.89 -78.73 8.41
CA SER A 1198 -49.29 -79.24 7.09
C SER A 1198 -48.61 -80.60 6.85
N PRO A 1199 -49.30 -81.62 6.32
CA PRO A 1199 -50.71 -81.65 5.92
C PRO A 1199 -51.68 -81.90 7.09
N VAL A 1200 -52.97 -81.64 6.86
CA VAL A 1200 -54.09 -82.01 7.75
C VAL A 1200 -55.02 -82.98 7.01
N VAL A 1201 -55.33 -84.12 7.62
CA VAL A 1201 -56.33 -85.06 7.09
C VAL A 1201 -57.68 -84.83 7.78
N VAL A 1202 -58.73 -84.60 7.00
CA VAL A 1202 -60.11 -84.40 7.48
C VAL A 1202 -61.00 -85.54 6.97
N PRO A 1203 -61.72 -86.28 7.83
CA PRO A 1203 -62.73 -87.24 7.39
C PRO A 1203 -63.85 -86.54 6.62
N VAL A 1204 -64.29 -87.12 5.50
CA VAL A 1204 -65.45 -86.65 4.74
C VAL A 1204 -66.67 -87.45 5.19
N ASP A 1205 -67.41 -86.85 6.11
CA ASP A 1205 -68.68 -87.35 6.63
C ASP A 1205 -69.83 -86.77 5.78
N PRO A 1206 -70.65 -87.61 5.09
CA PRO A 1206 -71.75 -87.14 4.25
C PRO A 1206 -72.96 -86.64 5.06
N ASP A 1207 -73.08 -87.01 6.34
CA ASP A 1207 -74.19 -86.63 7.22
C ASP A 1207 -73.86 -85.37 8.05
N ALA A 1208 -72.63 -84.84 7.94
CA ALA A 1208 -72.17 -83.65 8.64
C ALA A 1208 -72.46 -82.33 7.90
N GLU A 1209 -72.53 -81.23 8.65
CA GLU A 1209 -72.66 -79.88 8.09
C GLU A 1209 -71.51 -79.52 7.14
N THR A 1210 -71.82 -78.75 6.09
CA THR A 1210 -70.82 -78.28 5.12
C THR A 1210 -69.72 -77.45 5.79
N ARG A 1211 -68.49 -77.97 5.78
CA ARG A 1211 -67.29 -77.28 6.28
C ARG A 1211 -66.60 -76.51 5.19
N PHE A 1212 -66.20 -75.29 5.50
CA PHE A 1212 -65.33 -74.45 4.69
C PHE A 1212 -63.99 -74.26 5.38
N PHE A 1213 -62.91 -74.16 4.61
CA PHE A 1213 -61.55 -74.06 5.11
C PHE A 1213 -60.86 -72.79 4.59
N ARG A 1214 -59.99 -72.20 5.40
CA ARG A 1214 -59.08 -71.12 4.97
C ARG A 1214 -57.71 -71.27 5.63
N LEU A 1215 -56.70 -70.70 5.00
CA LEU A 1215 -55.39 -70.48 5.61
C LEU A 1215 -55.33 -69.07 6.18
N VAL A 1216 -54.77 -68.93 7.38
CA VAL A 1216 -54.39 -67.64 7.98
C VAL A 1216 -52.93 -67.71 8.41
N ASN A 1217 -52.22 -66.57 8.38
CA ASN A 1217 -50.83 -66.52 8.80
C ASN A 1217 -50.71 -66.84 10.30
N LEU A 1218 -49.66 -67.57 10.68
CA LEU A 1218 -49.19 -67.57 12.06
C LEU A 1218 -48.59 -66.18 12.37
N PRO A 1219 -48.85 -65.61 13.56
CA PRO A 1219 -48.26 -64.33 13.96
C PRO A 1219 -46.76 -64.44 14.26
#